data_AF-A0A7X2TY33-F1
#
_entry.id   AF-A0A7X2TY33-F1
#
_cell.length_a   1.000
_cell.length_b   1.000
_cell.length_c   1.000
_cell.angle_alpha   90.00
_cell.angle_beta   90.00
_cell.angle_gamma   90.00
#
_symmetry.space_group_name_H-M   'P 1'
#
loop_
_entity.id
_entity.type
_entity.pdbx_description
1 polymer ?
#
loop_
_entity_poly.entity_id
_entity_poly.type
_entity_poly.pdbx_seq_one_letter_code
_entity_poly.pdbx_strand_id
1 'polypeptide(L)'
;MVLYELLTGKRLFQGEDVGHTLASVIMQEPDLSAAPAEVLPLLKRCLEKDPKKRLRDIGDAWALLAEPAAIPAAPLPSRFGWTAWAVAAAAILMAAGVSLVHFRETAPALPPGRFGITLPGSQQLFLRLSPDGRNLAFIIGNQPRIWVRPLDSLEARQIPGTEGALFPFWSYDGENLGFFAQGKLKKIALAGGPAQTLCDAPTGRGGTWNREGVIVFTPDIGGSLYRVSADGGAPTQLTKQGRYPEFIQGGGRFLFESDTGTESPGLFVGSLDGTAPVRILPDVSRGVYVPPPVGGGMGHLLFRREGTLMALPFDAEKLAARGGAVPLAENVPNSGTVGYGGFAASENGVLLYVSGSAASNQTLTWLDRSGKRLESKAEPRAYAGMALAPDGKRAAVSVGTSLETSDLWLQNLERGVPAKFTFNGFSGLPVWSPDGNFIAFSNRKRLQTDLYRKASNGGGAEELLLHVGPNGFPTDISPDGKWLVYSETNGKTKEDLWLLPLTGEHKPVKYLDSPFSEIQAQFSPDGKWMAYRSNESGQNQVYVQPVPATGAKRQVSTGGGSRPRWRRDGKEIFYISAESKLMAVPASLGPSGFDFGVPRQLFDNALPPIIAFGFGYQPSADGQKFLAILPEEGATSAASSVTVQMNWQAGLKK
;
A
#
# COMPACT_ATOMS: atom_id res chain seq x y z
N MET A 1 -19.90 -22.19 59.83
CA MET A 1 -20.01 -22.80 61.17
C MET A 1 -18.64 -23.03 61.78
N VAL A 2 -17.76 -23.84 61.19
CA VAL A 2 -16.43 -24.18 61.76
C VAL A 2 -15.63 -22.95 62.23
N LEU A 3 -15.58 -21.87 61.46
CA LEU A 3 -14.87 -20.64 61.88
C LEU A 3 -15.45 -20.01 63.17
N TYR A 4 -16.77 -19.98 63.34
CA TYR A 4 -17.40 -19.49 64.57
C TYR A 4 -17.04 -20.39 65.77
N GLU A 5 -17.06 -21.71 65.57
CA GLU A 5 -16.74 -22.65 66.65
C GLU A 5 -15.28 -22.59 67.06
N LEU A 6 -14.37 -22.39 66.10
CA LEU A 6 -12.94 -22.19 66.37
C LEU A 6 -12.69 -20.88 67.14
N LEU A 7 -13.45 -19.81 66.84
CA LEU A 7 -13.26 -18.50 67.49
C LEU A 7 -13.93 -18.41 68.86
N THR A 8 -15.04 -19.12 69.08
CA THR A 8 -15.83 -19.01 70.31
C THR A 8 -15.73 -20.23 71.23
N GLY A 9 -15.17 -21.34 70.74
CA GLY A 9 -15.11 -22.63 71.44
C GLY A 9 -16.48 -23.31 71.62
N LYS A 10 -17.56 -22.76 71.03
CA LYS A 10 -18.94 -23.23 71.18
C LYS A 10 -19.54 -23.60 69.83
N ARG A 11 -20.37 -24.65 69.81
CA ARG A 11 -21.15 -25.02 68.62
C ARG A 11 -22.22 -23.97 68.34
N LEU A 12 -22.33 -23.54 67.08
CA LEU A 12 -23.26 -22.47 66.67
C LEU A 12 -24.72 -22.91 66.70
N PHE A 13 -24.99 -24.18 66.41
CA PHE A 13 -26.29 -24.80 66.58
C PHE A 13 -26.13 -26.05 67.44
N GLN A 14 -27.02 -26.22 68.42
CA GLN A 14 -27.04 -27.37 69.31
C GLN A 14 -28.41 -28.03 69.22
N GLY A 15 -28.43 -29.35 69.01
CA GLY A 15 -29.64 -30.17 69.04
C GLY A 15 -29.37 -31.44 69.86
N GLU A 16 -30.43 -32.06 70.34
CA GLU A 16 -30.35 -33.28 71.16
C GLU A 16 -29.77 -34.48 70.39
N ASP A 17 -29.92 -34.46 69.06
CA ASP A 17 -29.32 -35.40 68.13
C ASP A 17 -28.90 -34.72 66.81
N VAL A 18 -28.32 -35.50 65.89
CA VAL A 18 -27.83 -35.03 64.60
C VAL A 18 -28.96 -34.50 63.70
N GLY A 19 -30.15 -35.12 63.76
CA GLY A 19 -31.31 -34.71 62.98
C GLY A 19 -31.84 -33.35 63.42
N HIS A 20 -31.96 -33.13 64.73
CA HIS A 20 -32.32 -31.85 65.32
C HIS A 20 -31.33 -30.75 64.95
N THR A 21 -30.03 -31.04 64.98
CA THR A 21 -29.00 -30.07 64.61
C THR A 21 -29.10 -29.66 63.14
N LEU A 22 -29.35 -30.60 62.22
CA LEU A 22 -29.53 -30.30 60.79
C LEU A 22 -30.78 -29.45 60.52
N ALA A 23 -31.88 -29.73 61.23
CA ALA A 23 -33.10 -28.92 61.12
C ALA A 23 -32.85 -27.48 61.58
N SER A 24 -32.16 -27.27 62.70
CA SER A 24 -31.78 -25.94 63.20
C SER A 24 -30.86 -25.19 62.22
N VAL A 25 -29.92 -25.88 61.57
CA VAL A 25 -29.04 -25.29 60.56
C VAL A 25 -29.82 -24.75 59.36
N ILE A 26 -31.00 -25.29 59.06
CA ILE A 26 -31.82 -24.80 57.94
C ILE A 26 -32.81 -23.73 58.42
N MET A 27 -33.49 -23.96 59.53
CA MET A 27 -34.67 -23.17 59.91
C MET A 27 -34.40 -22.05 60.92
N GLN A 28 -33.34 -22.17 61.72
CA GLN A 28 -33.06 -21.21 62.79
C GLN A 28 -32.01 -20.18 62.35
N GLU A 29 -32.22 -18.91 62.73
CA GLU A 29 -31.21 -17.87 62.54
C GLU A 29 -30.05 -18.07 63.52
N PRO A 30 -28.79 -17.99 63.05
CA PRO A 30 -27.62 -18.18 63.89
C PRO A 30 -27.44 -17.01 64.87
N ASP A 31 -27.29 -17.31 66.16
CA ASP A 31 -26.87 -16.32 67.16
C ASP A 31 -25.35 -16.11 67.09
N LEU A 32 -24.96 -14.95 66.58
CA LEU A 32 -23.56 -14.59 66.39
C LEU A 32 -23.01 -13.67 67.48
N SER A 33 -23.78 -13.40 68.54
CA SER A 33 -23.42 -12.44 69.59
C SER A 33 -22.07 -12.68 70.27
N ALA A 34 -21.62 -13.95 70.33
CA ALA A 34 -20.35 -14.34 70.94
C ALA A 34 -19.13 -14.21 70.00
N ALA A 35 -19.32 -13.90 68.70
CA ALA A 35 -18.21 -13.78 67.75
C ALA A 35 -17.55 -12.39 67.78
N PRO A 36 -16.23 -12.28 67.52
CA PRO A 36 -15.53 -10.99 67.45
C PRO A 36 -16.13 -10.05 66.39
N ALA A 37 -16.17 -8.76 66.69
CA ALA A 37 -16.87 -7.76 65.88
C ALA A 37 -16.31 -7.66 64.45
N GLU A 38 -15.02 -7.88 64.28
CA GLU A 38 -14.30 -7.79 63.01
C GLU A 38 -14.74 -8.88 62.01
N VAL A 39 -15.19 -10.04 62.51
CA VAL A 39 -15.59 -11.18 61.66
C VAL A 39 -17.10 -11.34 61.54
N LEU A 40 -17.89 -10.54 62.28
CA LEU A 40 -19.35 -10.57 62.23
C LEU A 40 -19.93 -10.34 60.82
N PRO A 41 -19.44 -9.37 60.02
CA PRO A 41 -19.95 -9.16 58.66
C PRO A 41 -19.72 -10.39 57.78
N LEU A 42 -18.55 -11.03 57.89
CA LEU A 42 -18.19 -12.23 57.15
C LEU A 42 -19.08 -13.42 57.56
N LEU A 43 -19.21 -13.67 58.87
CA LEU A 43 -20.01 -14.79 59.38
C LEU A 43 -21.49 -14.67 58.99
N LYS A 44 -22.07 -13.46 59.06
CA LYS A 44 -23.45 -13.20 58.61
C LYS A 44 -23.66 -13.57 57.14
N ARG A 45 -22.74 -13.15 56.27
CA ARG A 45 -22.86 -13.35 54.82
C ARG A 45 -22.52 -14.76 54.36
N CYS A 46 -21.66 -15.47 55.11
CA CYS A 46 -21.42 -16.91 54.91
C CYS A 46 -22.61 -17.78 55.34
N LEU A 47 -23.36 -17.37 56.37
CA LEU A 47 -24.47 -18.15 56.95
C LEU A 47 -25.85 -17.71 56.46
N GLU A 48 -25.91 -16.75 55.54
CA GLU A 48 -27.12 -16.28 54.86
C GLU A 48 -27.90 -17.46 54.26
N LYS A 49 -29.20 -17.60 54.56
CA LYS A 49 -29.99 -18.77 54.13
C LYS A 49 -30.27 -18.73 52.63
N ASP A 50 -30.44 -17.55 52.05
CA ASP A 50 -30.65 -17.38 50.60
C ASP A 50 -29.35 -17.60 49.82
N PRO A 51 -29.23 -18.67 49.01
CA PRO A 51 -28.01 -18.97 48.26
C PRO A 51 -27.62 -17.88 47.26
N LYS A 52 -28.58 -17.04 46.81
CA LYS A 52 -28.29 -15.94 45.89
C LYS A 52 -27.60 -14.75 46.58
N LYS A 53 -27.78 -14.61 47.90
CA LYS A 53 -27.21 -13.54 48.75
C LYS A 53 -26.00 -14.00 49.56
N ARG A 54 -25.82 -15.32 49.72
CA ARG A 54 -24.64 -15.93 50.33
C ARG A 54 -23.39 -15.70 49.47
N LEU A 55 -22.24 -15.57 50.12
CA LEU A 55 -20.94 -15.46 49.45
C LEU A 55 -20.69 -16.66 48.53
N ARG A 56 -20.22 -16.41 47.31
CA ARG A 56 -20.07 -17.44 46.27
C ARG A 56 -18.70 -18.10 46.30
N ASP A 57 -17.65 -17.33 46.58
CA ASP A 57 -16.28 -17.83 46.67
C ASP A 57 -15.43 -17.04 47.68
N ILE A 58 -14.18 -17.47 47.83
CA ILE A 58 -13.23 -16.92 48.80
C ILE A 58 -12.80 -15.47 48.46
N GLY A 59 -12.93 -15.04 47.20
CA GLY A 59 -12.62 -13.68 46.76
C GLY A 59 -13.60 -12.67 47.36
N ASP A 60 -14.90 -12.98 47.36
CA ASP A 60 -15.92 -12.13 47.99
C ASP A 60 -15.69 -12.00 49.51
N ALA A 61 -15.22 -13.08 50.15
CA ALA A 61 -14.89 -13.08 51.57
C ALA A 61 -13.68 -12.18 51.88
N TRP A 62 -12.67 -12.17 50.99
CA TRP A 62 -11.47 -11.37 51.16
C TRP A 62 -11.76 -9.87 51.00
N ALA A 63 -12.63 -9.50 50.06
CA ALA A 63 -13.08 -8.11 49.89
C ALA A 63 -13.75 -7.55 51.14
N LEU A 64 -14.50 -8.37 51.89
CA LEU A 64 -15.18 -7.97 53.13
C LEU A 64 -14.26 -7.81 54.35
N LEU A 65 -13.14 -8.55 54.38
CA LEU A 65 -12.14 -8.42 55.44
C LEU A 65 -11.13 -7.30 55.16
N ALA A 66 -11.01 -6.87 53.90
CA ALA A 66 -10.10 -5.80 53.47
C ALA A 66 -10.66 -4.39 53.71
N GLU A 67 -11.95 -4.25 54.06
CA GLU A 67 -12.51 -2.97 54.51
C GLU A 67 -12.09 -2.70 55.97
N PRO A 68 -11.35 -1.62 56.27
CA PRO A 68 -10.99 -1.30 57.64
C PRO A 68 -12.25 -0.95 58.45
N ALA A 69 -12.35 -1.50 59.67
CA ALA A 69 -13.44 -1.19 60.60
C ALA A 69 -13.57 0.34 60.77
N ALA A 70 -14.74 0.87 60.45
CA ALA A 70 -15.06 2.28 60.63
C ALA A 70 -14.94 2.63 62.11
N ILE A 71 -13.96 3.48 62.46
CA ILE A 71 -13.85 4.10 63.77
C ILE A 71 -15.10 4.97 63.97
N PRO A 72 -15.85 4.84 65.07
CA PRO A 72 -16.96 5.75 65.34
C PRO A 72 -16.37 7.15 65.53
N ALA A 73 -16.64 8.03 64.57
CA ALA A 73 -16.24 9.43 64.66
C ALA A 73 -16.99 10.08 65.83
N ALA A 74 -16.23 10.62 66.79
CA ALA A 74 -16.78 11.56 67.77
C ALA A 74 -17.48 12.71 67.03
N PRO A 75 -18.62 13.22 67.52
CA PRO A 75 -19.32 14.30 66.84
C PRO A 75 -18.46 15.56 66.86
N LEU A 76 -17.89 15.90 65.71
CA LEU A 76 -17.32 17.22 65.50
C LEU A 76 -18.48 18.23 65.43
N PRO A 77 -18.40 19.38 66.12
CA PRO A 77 -19.43 20.40 66.02
C PRO A 77 -19.54 20.86 64.57
N SER A 78 -20.71 20.68 63.96
CA SER A 78 -21.00 21.11 62.60
C SER A 78 -21.02 22.64 62.55
N ARG A 79 -19.88 23.20 62.18
CA ARG A 79 -19.78 24.54 61.59
C ARG A 79 -19.22 24.44 60.18
N PHE A 80 -19.64 23.44 59.41
CA PHE A 80 -19.45 23.44 57.96
C PHE A 80 -20.55 24.30 57.34
N GLY A 81 -20.36 25.62 57.44
CA GLY A 81 -21.21 26.59 56.76
C GLY A 81 -21.12 26.41 55.25
N TRP A 82 -22.11 26.97 54.54
CA TRP A 82 -22.21 27.08 53.08
C TRP A 82 -20.87 27.30 52.36
N THR A 83 -19.92 27.99 53.00
CA THR A 83 -18.56 28.24 52.50
C THR A 83 -17.80 26.98 52.10
N ALA A 84 -17.93 25.87 52.82
CA ALA A 84 -17.20 24.64 52.49
C ALA A 84 -17.79 23.91 51.27
N TRP A 85 -19.12 23.93 51.12
CA TRP A 85 -19.79 23.44 49.91
C TRP A 85 -19.50 24.34 48.71
N ALA A 86 -19.39 25.65 48.92
CA ALA A 86 -18.97 26.60 47.90
C ALA A 86 -17.52 26.35 47.44
N VAL A 87 -16.59 26.02 48.36
CA VAL A 87 -15.20 25.70 48.03
C VAL A 87 -15.10 24.37 47.27
N ALA A 88 -15.85 23.34 47.68
CA ALA A 88 -15.88 22.06 46.95
C ALA A 88 -16.48 22.20 45.54
N ALA A 89 -17.57 22.96 45.41
CA ALA A 89 -18.14 23.28 44.10
C ALA A 89 -17.17 24.10 43.23
N ALA A 90 -16.46 25.07 43.81
CA ALA A 90 -15.44 25.84 43.11
C ALA A 90 -14.25 24.97 42.68
N ALA A 91 -13.84 23.98 43.48
CA ALA A 91 -12.78 23.05 43.13
C ALA A 91 -13.19 22.09 42.00
N ILE A 92 -14.44 21.60 42.01
CA ILE A 92 -14.99 20.78 40.91
C ILE A 92 -15.14 21.62 39.64
N LEU A 93 -15.61 22.87 39.75
CA LEU A 93 -15.71 23.79 38.61
C LEU A 93 -14.33 24.18 38.08
N MET A 94 -13.33 24.33 38.94
CA MET A 94 -11.93 24.53 38.51
C MET A 94 -11.37 23.28 37.86
N ALA A 95 -11.59 22.08 38.40
CA ALA A 95 -11.11 20.84 37.79
C ALA A 95 -11.81 20.57 36.45
N ALA A 96 -13.11 20.80 36.37
CA ALA A 96 -13.87 20.73 35.12
C ALA A 96 -13.42 21.82 34.14
N GLY A 97 -13.13 23.03 34.62
CA GLY A 97 -12.59 24.14 33.84
C GLY A 97 -11.19 23.86 33.30
N VAL A 98 -10.28 23.35 34.12
CA VAL A 98 -8.93 22.93 33.73
C VAL A 98 -8.99 21.75 32.78
N SER A 99 -9.86 20.76 33.02
CA SER A 99 -10.06 19.64 32.09
C SER A 99 -10.64 20.12 30.76
N LEU A 100 -11.64 21.02 30.77
CA LEU A 100 -12.16 21.67 29.57
C LEU A 100 -11.09 22.49 28.84
N VAL A 101 -10.21 23.18 29.56
CA VAL A 101 -9.09 23.93 28.97
C VAL A 101 -8.06 22.97 28.39
N HIS A 102 -7.69 21.90 29.09
CA HIS A 102 -6.69 20.92 28.65
C HIS A 102 -7.17 20.08 27.46
N PHE A 103 -8.46 19.71 27.41
CA PHE A 103 -9.07 19.07 26.23
C PHE A 103 -9.42 20.08 25.11
N ARG A 104 -9.35 21.39 25.37
CA ARG A 104 -9.46 22.47 24.36
C ARG A 104 -8.12 23.12 24.04
N GLU A 105 -7.02 22.68 24.65
CA GLU A 105 -5.69 23.15 24.31
C GLU A 105 -5.43 22.72 22.88
N THR A 106 -5.57 23.70 21.99
CA THR A 106 -5.16 23.55 20.61
C THR A 106 -3.65 23.40 20.64
N ALA A 107 -3.13 22.30 20.08
CA ALA A 107 -1.70 22.09 19.98
C ALA A 107 -1.05 23.38 19.45
N PRO A 108 0.03 23.89 20.08
CA PRO A 108 0.65 25.12 19.65
C PRO A 108 0.98 25.01 18.16
N ALA A 109 0.65 26.07 17.41
CA ALA A 109 0.88 26.10 15.97
C ALA A 109 2.35 25.78 15.70
N LEU A 110 2.61 24.77 14.86
CA LEU A 110 3.96 24.37 14.53
C LEU A 110 4.73 25.59 13.99
N PRO A 111 5.96 25.85 14.46
CA PRO A 111 6.76 26.92 13.89
C PRO A 111 6.97 26.63 12.40
N PRO A 112 6.89 27.65 11.52
CA PRO A 112 7.16 27.47 10.12
C PRO A 112 8.60 27.00 9.93
N GLY A 113 8.78 25.96 9.13
CA GLY A 113 10.10 25.37 8.90
C GLY A 113 10.10 24.53 7.63
N ARG A 114 11.24 24.47 6.94
CA ARG A 114 11.42 23.64 5.75
C ARG A 114 12.78 22.97 5.81
N PHE A 115 12.82 21.65 5.67
CA PHE A 115 14.06 20.88 5.72
C PHE A 115 13.95 19.63 4.84
N GLY A 116 15.10 19.08 4.45
CA GLY A 116 15.18 17.81 3.73
C GLY A 116 15.34 16.64 4.70
N ILE A 117 14.77 15.49 4.37
CA ILE A 117 15.06 14.21 5.04
C ILE A 117 15.59 13.20 4.03
N THR A 118 16.47 12.31 4.50
CA THR A 118 16.94 11.16 3.74
C THR A 118 16.17 9.93 4.18
N LEU A 119 15.65 9.18 3.22
CA LEU A 119 14.97 7.92 3.46
C LEU A 119 15.86 6.76 2.97
N PRO A 120 15.97 5.66 3.73
CA PRO A 120 16.86 4.56 3.38
C PRO A 120 16.36 3.75 2.18
N GLY A 121 17.29 3.14 1.44
CA GLY A 121 17.03 2.13 0.41
C GLY A 121 16.21 2.61 -0.81
N SER A 122 15.89 1.65 -1.67
CA SER A 122 14.99 1.87 -2.82
C SER A 122 13.54 1.89 -2.36
N GLN A 123 12.96 3.09 -2.30
CA GLN A 123 11.62 3.31 -1.77
C GLN A 123 10.55 3.21 -2.85
N GLN A 124 9.38 2.73 -2.45
CA GLN A 124 8.14 2.93 -3.19
C GLN A 124 7.41 4.12 -2.56
N LEU A 125 7.00 5.10 -3.37
CA LEU A 125 6.52 6.41 -2.89
C LEU A 125 5.09 6.40 -2.32
N PHE A 126 4.75 5.36 -1.56
CA PHE A 126 3.51 5.25 -0.78
C PHE A 126 3.62 5.95 0.57
N LEU A 127 3.91 7.25 0.53
CA LEU A 127 4.18 8.06 1.71
C LEU A 127 2.88 8.39 2.47
N ARG A 128 2.90 8.22 3.79
CA ARG A 128 1.81 8.61 4.69
C ARG A 128 2.34 9.19 6.00
N LEU A 129 1.88 10.38 6.33
CA LEU A 129 2.09 10.98 7.65
C LEU A 129 0.99 10.50 8.59
N SER A 130 1.36 10.25 9.85
CA SER A 130 0.38 10.09 10.92
C SER A 130 -0.46 11.36 11.07
N PRO A 131 -1.69 11.28 11.60
CA PRO A 131 -2.56 12.46 11.73
C PRO A 131 -1.93 13.61 12.53
N ASP A 132 -1.10 13.28 13.53
CA ASP A 132 -0.31 14.22 14.33
C ASP A 132 0.99 14.70 13.66
N GLY A 133 1.27 14.24 12.44
CA GLY A 133 2.45 14.61 11.66
C GLY A 133 3.79 14.13 12.23
N ARG A 134 3.82 13.32 13.29
CA ARG A 134 5.08 12.91 13.94
C ARG A 134 5.77 11.73 13.27
N ASN A 135 5.02 10.85 12.62
CA ASN A 135 5.54 9.61 12.05
C ASN A 135 5.28 9.54 10.55
N LEU A 136 6.31 9.16 9.80
CA LEU A 136 6.21 8.86 8.37
C LEU A 136 6.24 7.36 8.15
N ALA A 137 5.18 6.81 7.57
CA ALA A 137 5.13 5.45 7.04
C ALA A 137 5.44 5.44 5.54
N PHE A 138 6.27 4.48 5.11
CA PHE A 138 6.68 4.29 3.72
C PHE A 138 7.09 2.84 3.45
N ILE A 139 7.29 2.49 2.18
CA ILE A 139 7.60 1.13 1.74
C ILE A 139 9.02 1.08 1.16
N ILE A 140 9.80 0.05 1.52
CA ILE A 140 11.14 -0.19 0.98
C ILE A 140 11.21 -1.59 0.36
N GLY A 141 11.93 -1.71 -0.77
CA GLY A 141 12.43 -2.97 -1.30
C GLY A 141 11.54 -3.68 -2.33
N ASN A 142 12.11 -4.72 -2.95
CA ASN A 142 11.43 -5.58 -3.94
C ASN A 142 10.48 -6.59 -3.28
N GLN A 143 10.78 -7.03 -2.05
CA GLN A 143 9.79 -7.60 -1.14
C GLN A 143 9.32 -6.47 -0.21
N PRO A 144 8.23 -5.79 -0.56
CA PRO A 144 7.90 -4.53 0.09
C PRO A 144 7.53 -4.77 1.55
N ARG A 145 8.08 -3.93 2.44
CA ARG A 145 7.79 -3.92 3.88
C ARG A 145 7.54 -2.49 4.34
N ILE A 146 6.74 -2.33 5.39
CA ILE A 146 6.49 -1.02 5.98
C ILE A 146 7.67 -0.63 6.86
N TRP A 147 8.12 0.60 6.68
CA TRP A 147 9.06 1.29 7.53
C TRP A 147 8.39 2.53 8.11
N VAL A 148 8.69 2.81 9.37
CA VAL A 148 8.24 4.01 10.06
C VAL A 148 9.45 4.81 10.50
N ARG A 149 9.45 6.11 10.16
CA ARG A 149 10.46 7.07 10.61
C ARG A 149 9.77 8.19 11.40
N PRO A 150 10.05 8.33 12.71
CA PRO A 150 9.69 9.53 13.45
C PRO A 150 10.37 10.76 12.83
N LEU A 151 9.68 11.89 12.73
CA LEU A 151 10.25 13.11 12.13
C LEU A 151 11.37 13.73 12.98
N ASP A 152 11.34 13.49 14.29
CA ASP A 152 12.36 13.88 15.27
C ASP A 152 13.52 12.89 15.38
N SER A 153 13.50 11.79 14.63
CA SER A 153 14.57 10.80 14.57
C SER A 153 15.21 10.76 13.18
N LEU A 154 16.51 10.43 13.14
CA LEU A 154 17.21 10.15 11.87
C LEU A 154 16.99 8.72 11.39
N GLU A 155 16.57 7.81 12.27
CA GLU A 155 16.45 6.39 11.97
C GLU A 155 15.03 6.00 11.57
N ALA A 156 14.94 5.15 10.55
CA ALA A 156 13.70 4.45 10.21
C ALA A 156 13.76 3.03 10.79
N ARG A 157 12.64 2.55 11.31
CA ARG A 157 12.50 1.17 11.78
C ARG A 157 11.57 0.38 10.88
N GLN A 158 11.94 -0.85 10.59
CA GLN A 158 11.07 -1.79 9.91
C GLN A 158 9.94 -2.23 10.86
N ILE A 159 8.74 -2.43 10.31
CA ILE A 159 7.64 -3.07 11.01
C ILE A 159 7.64 -4.57 10.65
N PRO A 160 7.92 -5.49 11.59
CA PRO A 160 7.87 -6.93 11.33
C PRO A 160 6.45 -7.41 10.98
N GLY A 161 6.33 -8.48 10.19
CA GLY A 161 5.02 -9.05 9.81
C GLY A 161 4.28 -8.32 8.70
N THR A 162 4.94 -7.39 8.01
CA THR A 162 4.39 -6.61 6.89
C THR A 162 5.03 -6.98 5.55
N GLU A 163 5.46 -8.23 5.37
CA GLU A 163 5.96 -8.74 4.10
C GLU A 163 4.93 -8.53 2.99
N GLY A 164 5.35 -8.05 1.82
CA GLY A 164 4.45 -7.82 0.69
C GLY A 164 3.48 -6.64 0.89
N ALA A 165 3.70 -5.78 1.89
CA ALA A 165 2.79 -4.69 2.21
C ALA A 165 2.82 -3.56 1.17
N LEU A 166 1.63 -3.11 0.76
CA LEU A 166 1.42 -1.97 -0.12
C LEU A 166 0.36 -1.05 0.47
N PHE A 167 0.37 0.22 0.02
CA PHE A 167 -0.59 1.26 0.40
C PHE A 167 -0.85 1.33 1.91
N PRO A 168 0.17 1.59 2.75
CA PRO A 168 -0.05 1.80 4.17
C PRO A 168 -0.95 3.02 4.41
N PHE A 169 -1.69 3.03 5.51
CA PHE A 169 -2.45 4.18 6.02
C PHE A 169 -2.57 4.09 7.54
N TRP A 170 -2.68 5.24 8.19
CA TRP A 170 -2.71 5.34 9.65
C TRP A 170 -4.14 5.22 10.18
N SER A 171 -4.30 4.61 11.36
CA SER A 171 -5.46 4.86 12.21
C SER A 171 -5.50 6.33 12.64
N TYR A 172 -6.68 6.80 13.00
CA TYR A 172 -6.86 8.19 13.41
C TYR A 172 -5.98 8.60 14.61
N ASP A 173 -5.81 7.70 15.57
CA ASP A 173 -4.96 7.90 16.76
C ASP A 173 -3.45 7.77 16.46
N GLY A 174 -3.07 7.30 15.27
CA GLY A 174 -1.67 7.04 14.92
C GLY A 174 -1.05 5.81 15.57
N GLU A 175 -1.83 4.99 16.30
CA GLU A 175 -1.32 3.81 17.02
C GLU A 175 -1.26 2.55 16.15
N ASN A 176 -1.98 2.52 15.04
CA ASN A 176 -2.10 1.38 14.15
C ASN A 176 -1.86 1.75 12.69
N LEU A 177 -1.44 0.76 11.91
CA LEU A 177 -1.27 0.85 10.46
C LEU A 177 -2.17 -0.16 9.77
N GLY A 178 -3.00 0.32 8.84
CA GLY A 178 -3.68 -0.51 7.85
C GLY A 178 -2.83 -0.65 6.60
N PHE A 179 -2.87 -1.83 5.95
CA PHE A 179 -2.09 -2.11 4.75
C PHE A 179 -2.63 -3.33 3.97
N PHE A 180 -2.16 -3.48 2.73
CA PHE A 180 -2.57 -4.59 1.86
C PHE A 180 -1.40 -5.55 1.66
N ALA A 181 -1.63 -6.83 1.91
CA ALA A 181 -0.61 -7.86 1.70
C ALA A 181 -1.28 -9.23 1.52
N GLN A 182 -0.69 -10.09 0.67
CA GLN A 182 -1.20 -11.45 0.39
C GLN A 182 -2.69 -11.48 -0.03
N GLY A 183 -3.14 -10.47 -0.79
CA GLY A 183 -4.53 -10.37 -1.23
C GLY A 183 -5.55 -10.11 -0.12
N LYS A 184 -5.09 -9.58 1.03
CA LYS A 184 -5.93 -9.23 2.17
C LYS A 184 -5.68 -7.78 2.61
N LEU A 185 -6.71 -7.17 3.18
CA LEU A 185 -6.57 -5.97 4.00
C LEU A 185 -6.20 -6.40 5.43
N LYS A 186 -5.15 -5.80 5.98
CA LYS A 186 -4.61 -6.13 7.31
C LYS A 186 -4.39 -4.86 8.14
N LYS A 187 -4.37 -5.02 9.47
CA LYS A 187 -3.89 -4.01 10.41
C LYS A 187 -2.77 -4.54 11.30
N ILE A 188 -1.92 -3.65 11.79
CA ILE A 188 -0.89 -3.97 12.79
C ILE A 188 -0.70 -2.80 13.75
N ALA A 189 -0.48 -3.09 15.03
CA ALA A 189 -0.18 -2.09 16.04
C ALA A 189 1.28 -1.61 15.89
N LEU A 190 1.50 -0.31 16.06
CA LEU A 190 2.82 0.31 15.96
C LEU A 190 3.76 -0.15 17.07
N ALA A 191 3.20 -0.52 18.22
CA ALA A 191 3.87 -1.13 19.36
C ALA A 191 4.39 -2.56 19.08
N GLY A 192 3.95 -3.18 17.98
CA GLY A 192 4.31 -4.54 17.59
C GLY A 192 3.18 -5.55 17.81
N GLY A 193 3.47 -6.83 17.54
CA GLY A 193 2.50 -7.92 17.56
C GLY A 193 2.18 -8.46 16.16
N PRO A 194 1.37 -9.53 16.07
CA PRO A 194 1.01 -10.11 14.78
C PRO A 194 0.05 -9.21 13.99
N ALA A 195 0.23 -9.16 12.67
CA ALA A 195 -0.72 -8.50 11.79
C ALA A 195 -2.07 -9.25 11.81
N GLN A 196 -3.16 -8.49 11.94
CA GLN A 196 -4.53 -9.01 11.93
C GLN A 196 -5.14 -8.84 10.55
N THR A 197 -5.75 -9.90 10.02
CA THR A 197 -6.49 -9.87 8.75
C THR A 197 -7.90 -9.34 8.99
N LEU A 198 -8.32 -8.35 8.21
CA LEU A 198 -9.64 -7.73 8.31
C LEU A 198 -10.62 -8.32 7.29
N CYS A 199 -10.21 -8.41 6.03
CA CYS A 199 -11.02 -8.95 4.93
C CYS A 199 -10.19 -9.21 3.66
N ASP A 200 -10.86 -9.68 2.63
CA ASP A 200 -10.28 -9.94 1.32
C ASP A 200 -10.08 -8.65 0.53
N ALA A 201 -8.90 -8.50 -0.08
CA ALA A 201 -8.52 -7.36 -0.91
C ALA A 201 -7.43 -7.81 -1.90
N PRO A 202 -7.80 -8.55 -2.98
CA PRO A 202 -6.85 -9.24 -3.84
C PRO A 202 -5.79 -8.33 -4.48
N THR A 203 -6.18 -7.10 -4.86
CA THR A 203 -5.31 -6.14 -5.55
C THR A 203 -5.55 -4.70 -5.06
N GLY A 204 -5.43 -4.48 -3.75
CA GLY A 204 -5.81 -3.22 -3.10
C GLY A 204 -5.25 -1.93 -3.73
N ARG A 205 -6.00 -0.83 -3.62
CA ARG A 205 -5.67 0.51 -4.16
C ARG A 205 -5.88 1.64 -3.14
N GLY A 206 -5.39 1.43 -1.93
CA GLY A 206 -5.43 2.43 -0.85
C GLY A 206 -6.58 2.26 0.12
N GLY A 207 -6.38 2.82 1.31
CA GLY A 207 -7.36 2.86 2.39
C GLY A 207 -7.14 4.07 3.29
N THR A 208 -8.13 4.35 4.12
CA THR A 208 -8.15 5.41 5.14
C THR A 208 -9.00 4.98 6.32
N TRP A 209 -8.71 5.49 7.52
CA TRP A 209 -9.29 5.01 8.78
C TRP A 209 -9.71 6.21 9.66
N ASN A 210 -10.99 6.28 10.03
CA ASN A 210 -11.54 7.36 10.85
C ASN A 210 -11.52 7.06 12.37
N ARG A 211 -12.02 8.01 13.16
CA ARG A 211 -12.11 7.97 14.63
C ARG A 211 -13.05 6.89 15.15
N GLU A 212 -14.07 6.55 14.38
CA GLU A 212 -15.12 5.61 14.74
C GLU A 212 -14.73 4.15 14.46
N GLY A 213 -13.48 3.90 14.04
CA GLY A 213 -13.03 2.54 13.72
C GLY A 213 -13.48 2.06 12.34
N VAL A 214 -13.94 2.94 11.45
CA VAL A 214 -14.33 2.58 10.08
C VAL A 214 -13.15 2.77 9.14
N ILE A 215 -12.88 1.74 8.34
CA ILE A 215 -11.89 1.77 7.27
C ILE A 215 -12.62 1.82 5.93
N VAL A 216 -12.31 2.83 5.11
CA VAL A 216 -12.72 2.88 3.70
C VAL A 216 -11.54 2.49 2.84
N PHE A 217 -11.74 1.60 1.88
CA PHE A 217 -10.66 1.02 1.09
C PHE A 217 -11.12 0.55 -0.29
N THR A 218 -10.16 0.40 -1.21
CA THR A 218 -10.38 -0.19 -2.53
C THR A 218 -9.76 -1.60 -2.55
N PRO A 219 -10.53 -2.70 -2.66
CA PRO A 219 -10.02 -4.07 -2.58
C PRO A 219 -9.30 -4.55 -3.84
N ASP A 220 -9.62 -3.97 -5.00
CA ASP A 220 -9.14 -4.44 -6.29
C ASP A 220 -8.90 -3.32 -7.32
N ILE A 221 -8.29 -3.69 -8.45
CA ILE A 221 -7.99 -2.75 -9.53
C ILE A 221 -9.24 -2.25 -10.28
N GLY A 222 -10.37 -2.95 -10.23
CA GLY A 222 -11.63 -2.49 -10.82
C GLY A 222 -12.16 -1.22 -10.15
N GLY A 223 -11.71 -0.95 -8.92
CA GLY A 223 -11.77 0.38 -8.34
C GLY A 223 -13.04 0.66 -7.55
N SER A 224 -13.85 -0.29 -7.10
CA SER A 224 -14.97 0.04 -6.18
C SER A 224 -14.48 0.34 -4.77
N LEU A 225 -15.12 1.29 -4.06
CA LEU A 225 -14.81 1.53 -2.64
C LEU A 225 -15.73 0.73 -1.73
N TYR A 226 -15.16 0.22 -0.64
CA TYR A 226 -15.84 -0.53 0.39
C TYR A 226 -15.52 0.08 1.76
N ARG A 227 -16.38 -0.20 2.74
CA ARG A 227 -16.09 0.00 4.16
C ARG A 227 -16.05 -1.30 4.92
N VAL A 228 -15.23 -1.35 5.96
CA VAL A 228 -15.19 -2.44 6.95
C VAL A 228 -14.87 -1.86 8.33
N SER A 229 -15.26 -2.56 9.40
CA SER A 229 -14.79 -2.21 10.75
C SER A 229 -13.29 -2.53 10.88
N ALA A 230 -12.58 -1.73 11.65
CA ALA A 230 -11.21 -1.99 12.06
C ALA A 230 -11.07 -3.30 12.85
N ASP A 231 -12.15 -3.81 13.44
CA ASP A 231 -12.16 -5.11 14.12
C ASP A 231 -12.43 -6.28 13.16
N GLY A 232 -12.56 -5.99 11.87
CA GLY A 232 -12.87 -6.96 10.82
C GLY A 232 -14.37 -7.10 10.58
N GLY A 233 -14.73 -8.05 9.71
CA GLY A 233 -16.11 -8.33 9.34
C GLY A 233 -16.35 -8.24 7.83
N ALA A 234 -17.61 -8.37 7.43
CA ALA A 234 -17.99 -8.35 6.02
C ALA A 234 -17.90 -6.92 5.44
N PRO A 235 -17.09 -6.68 4.39
CA PRO A 235 -17.02 -5.38 3.74
C PRO A 235 -18.35 -5.02 3.06
N THR A 236 -18.74 -3.74 3.11
CA THR A 236 -19.91 -3.21 2.43
C THR A 236 -19.48 -2.23 1.35
N GLN A 237 -19.99 -2.39 0.12
CA GLN A 237 -19.68 -1.48 -0.98
C GLN A 237 -20.27 -0.08 -0.73
N LEU A 238 -19.49 0.97 -0.97
CA LEU A 238 -19.89 2.37 -0.88
C LEU A 238 -20.05 3.00 -2.26
N THR A 239 -19.16 2.69 -3.19
CA THR A 239 -19.18 3.25 -4.54
C THR A 239 -18.92 2.18 -5.59
N LYS A 240 -19.36 2.43 -6.82
CA LYS A 240 -19.08 1.57 -7.98
C LYS A 240 -17.64 1.72 -8.50
N GLN A 241 -16.99 2.83 -8.16
CA GLN A 241 -15.65 3.21 -8.62
C GLN A 241 -15.03 4.24 -7.67
N GLY A 242 -13.70 4.34 -7.64
CA GLY A 242 -12.96 5.08 -6.65
C GLY A 242 -11.70 4.40 -6.09
N ARG A 243 -10.63 5.19 -6.00
CA ARG A 243 -9.32 4.78 -5.49
C ARG A 243 -8.75 5.81 -4.53
N TYR A 244 -7.77 5.34 -3.76
CA TYR A 244 -6.99 6.16 -2.83
C TYR A 244 -7.86 7.02 -1.91
N PRO A 245 -8.80 6.40 -1.18
CA PRO A 245 -9.71 7.15 -0.34
C PRO A 245 -8.94 7.88 0.77
N GLU A 246 -9.41 9.07 1.14
CA GLU A 246 -8.87 9.87 2.25
C GLU A 246 -10.02 10.51 3.03
N PHE A 247 -10.16 10.23 4.33
CA PHE A 247 -11.21 10.86 5.12
C PHE A 247 -11.05 12.39 5.17
N ILE A 248 -12.19 13.07 5.14
CA ILE A 248 -12.32 14.50 5.42
C ILE A 248 -12.76 14.62 6.89
N GLN A 249 -12.31 15.70 7.54
CA GLN A 249 -12.61 16.09 8.92
C GLN A 249 -14.00 15.60 9.41
N GLY A 250 -14.03 14.89 10.54
CA GLY A 250 -15.25 14.33 11.14
C GLY A 250 -15.61 12.90 10.70
N GLY A 251 -14.87 12.29 9.77
CA GLY A 251 -14.90 10.84 9.53
C GLY A 251 -16.11 10.30 8.75
N GLY A 252 -17.13 11.11 8.48
CA GLY A 252 -18.32 10.70 7.71
C GLY A 252 -18.19 10.84 6.18
N ARG A 253 -17.27 11.67 5.70
CA ARG A 253 -17.04 11.95 4.27
C ARG A 253 -15.58 11.65 3.91
N PHE A 254 -15.33 11.28 2.66
CA PHE A 254 -13.99 10.95 2.19
C PHE A 254 -13.78 11.43 0.75
N LEU A 255 -12.57 11.85 0.44
CA LEU A 255 -12.10 12.06 -0.92
C LEU A 255 -11.81 10.72 -1.58
N PHE A 256 -11.95 10.66 -2.90
CA PHE A 256 -11.42 9.56 -3.70
C PHE A 256 -11.21 10.00 -5.14
N GLU A 257 -10.25 9.37 -5.81
CA GLU A 257 -9.97 9.57 -7.23
C GLU A 257 -10.76 8.55 -8.06
N SER A 258 -11.30 8.96 -9.21
CA SER A 258 -11.94 8.05 -10.16
C SER A 258 -11.53 8.39 -11.59
N ASP A 259 -10.90 7.44 -12.27
CA ASP A 259 -10.45 7.51 -13.67
C ASP A 259 -11.21 6.53 -14.59
N THR A 260 -11.70 5.42 -14.03
CA THR A 260 -12.40 4.34 -14.72
C THR A 260 -13.92 4.55 -14.78
N GLY A 261 -14.55 4.22 -15.90
CA GLY A 261 -16.01 3.98 -15.99
C GLY A 261 -16.93 5.21 -15.88
N THR A 262 -16.42 6.38 -15.48
CA THR A 262 -17.15 7.65 -15.55
C THR A 262 -17.01 8.32 -16.92
N GLU A 263 -18.07 8.98 -17.40
CA GLU A 263 -17.96 9.99 -18.46
C GLU A 263 -17.08 11.20 -18.06
N SER A 264 -16.77 11.34 -16.76
CA SER A 264 -16.11 12.52 -16.16
C SER A 264 -15.12 12.13 -15.04
N PRO A 265 -13.84 11.84 -15.34
CA PRO A 265 -12.84 11.44 -14.34
C PRO A 265 -12.42 12.61 -13.43
N GLY A 266 -11.89 12.33 -12.24
CA GLY A 266 -11.34 13.37 -11.36
C GLY A 266 -11.33 13.01 -9.88
N LEU A 267 -11.30 14.05 -9.04
CA LEU A 267 -11.35 13.96 -7.58
C LEU A 267 -12.79 14.20 -7.09
N PHE A 268 -13.30 13.26 -6.30
CA PHE A 268 -14.66 13.23 -5.80
C PHE A 268 -14.69 13.24 -4.28
N VAL A 269 -15.85 13.60 -3.71
CA VAL A 269 -16.20 13.39 -2.31
C VAL A 269 -17.32 12.37 -2.23
N GLY A 270 -17.09 11.29 -1.50
CA GLY A 270 -18.09 10.29 -1.12
C GLY A 270 -18.50 10.43 0.35
N SER A 271 -19.53 9.70 0.73
CA SER A 271 -20.08 9.67 2.08
C SER A 271 -20.27 8.24 2.57
N LEU A 272 -20.07 8.02 3.87
CA LEU A 272 -20.32 6.72 4.49
C LEU A 272 -21.80 6.31 4.46
N ASP A 273 -22.73 7.27 4.42
CA ASP A 273 -24.17 7.00 4.36
C ASP A 273 -24.65 6.55 2.96
N GLY A 274 -23.78 6.49 1.96
CA GLY A 274 -24.12 6.10 0.59
C GLY A 274 -24.69 7.23 -0.27
N THR A 275 -24.66 8.48 0.20
CA THR A 275 -24.99 9.65 -0.61
C THR A 275 -24.16 9.68 -1.90
N ALA A 276 -24.80 10.04 -3.01
CA ALA A 276 -24.16 10.09 -4.32
C ALA A 276 -22.89 10.97 -4.30
N PRO A 277 -21.75 10.48 -4.84
CA PRO A 277 -20.51 11.26 -4.84
C PRO A 277 -20.59 12.56 -5.61
N VAL A 278 -19.90 13.59 -5.10
CA VAL A 278 -19.80 14.92 -5.73
C VAL A 278 -18.41 15.08 -6.34
N ARG A 279 -18.33 15.45 -7.63
CA ARG A 279 -17.06 15.76 -8.28
C ARG A 279 -16.58 17.15 -7.87
N ILE A 280 -15.35 17.25 -7.36
CA ILE A 280 -14.75 18.50 -6.91
C ILE A 280 -13.79 19.06 -7.95
N LEU A 281 -12.96 18.21 -8.55
CA LEU A 281 -11.97 18.60 -9.55
C LEU A 281 -11.96 17.61 -10.72
N PRO A 282 -11.59 18.06 -11.93
CA PRO A 282 -11.34 17.18 -13.07
C PRO A 282 -9.99 16.46 -13.00
N ASP A 283 -9.11 16.87 -12.08
CA ASP A 283 -7.78 16.31 -11.90
C ASP A 283 -7.82 14.87 -11.38
N VAL A 284 -7.16 13.97 -12.10
CA VAL A 284 -6.97 12.57 -11.70
C VAL A 284 -5.77 12.50 -10.75
N SER A 285 -6.04 12.72 -9.47
CA SER A 285 -5.04 12.68 -8.40
C SER A 285 -5.69 12.24 -7.10
N ARG A 286 -4.94 11.49 -6.29
CA ARG A 286 -5.24 11.35 -4.85
C ARG A 286 -5.32 12.75 -4.25
N GLY A 287 -6.40 13.00 -3.51
CA GLY A 287 -6.59 14.21 -2.75
C GLY A 287 -6.22 14.01 -1.29
N VAL A 288 -5.65 15.04 -0.66
CA VAL A 288 -5.50 15.10 0.80
C VAL A 288 -6.17 16.37 1.29
N TYR A 289 -7.07 16.26 2.26
CA TYR A 289 -7.65 17.43 2.91
C TYR A 289 -6.80 17.79 4.14
N VAL A 290 -6.37 19.06 4.20
CA VAL A 290 -5.73 19.64 5.38
C VAL A 290 -6.72 20.66 5.98
N PRO A 291 -7.14 20.49 7.25
CA PRO A 291 -8.09 21.40 7.88
C PRO A 291 -7.48 22.82 8.04
N PRO A 292 -8.30 23.83 8.39
CA PRO A 292 -7.78 25.15 8.72
C PRO A 292 -6.74 25.09 9.84
N PRO A 293 -5.66 25.90 9.78
CA PRO A 293 -4.68 25.95 10.85
C PRO A 293 -5.30 26.49 12.15
N VAL A 294 -4.70 26.10 13.27
CA VAL A 294 -5.01 26.67 14.60
C VAL A 294 -4.82 28.19 14.54
N GLY A 295 -5.86 28.97 14.83
CA GLY A 295 -5.87 30.43 14.71
C GLY A 295 -6.62 31.00 13.50
N GLY A 296 -7.24 30.15 12.68
CA GLY A 296 -8.19 30.55 11.64
C GLY A 296 -7.62 30.63 10.22
N GLY A 297 -8.52 30.55 9.25
CA GLY A 297 -8.20 30.41 7.83
C GLY A 297 -9.16 29.43 7.15
N MET A 298 -8.79 28.98 5.96
CA MET A 298 -9.55 27.98 5.22
C MET A 298 -8.77 26.66 5.14
N GLY A 299 -9.49 25.55 5.13
CA GLY A 299 -8.90 24.25 4.81
C GLY A 299 -8.47 24.20 3.35
N HIS A 300 -7.61 23.25 3.01
CA HIS A 300 -7.07 23.12 1.66
C HIS A 300 -7.14 21.69 1.18
N LEU A 301 -7.47 21.51 -0.09
CA LEU A 301 -7.26 20.26 -0.81
C LEU A 301 -5.90 20.29 -1.49
N LEU A 302 -5.09 19.27 -1.22
CA LEU A 302 -3.82 19.02 -1.89
C LEU A 302 -4.01 17.96 -2.96
N PHE A 303 -3.49 18.23 -4.16
CA PHE A 303 -3.59 17.34 -5.30
C PHE A 303 -2.44 17.60 -6.28
N ARG A 304 -2.14 16.63 -7.14
CA ARG A 304 -1.14 16.75 -8.20
C ARG A 304 -1.82 17.11 -9.52
N ARG A 305 -1.28 18.11 -10.21
CA ARG A 305 -1.65 18.50 -11.57
C ARG A 305 -0.38 18.54 -12.42
N GLU A 306 -0.29 17.69 -13.43
CA GLU A 306 0.81 17.69 -14.43
C GLU A 306 2.24 17.66 -13.85
N GLY A 307 2.44 17.11 -12.64
CA GLY A 307 3.75 17.10 -11.98
C GLY A 307 3.93 18.15 -10.90
N THR A 308 2.98 19.06 -10.76
CA THR A 308 2.98 20.09 -9.72
C THR A 308 2.04 19.70 -8.59
N LEU A 309 2.51 19.77 -7.36
CA LEU A 309 1.66 19.72 -6.17
C LEU A 309 0.96 21.07 -6.01
N MET A 310 -0.36 21.02 -5.97
CA MET A 310 -1.24 22.18 -5.89
C MET A 310 -1.98 22.18 -4.55
N ALA A 311 -2.31 23.38 -4.05
CA ALA A 311 -3.24 23.59 -2.95
C ALA A 311 -4.44 24.39 -3.44
N LEU A 312 -5.65 23.93 -3.10
CA LEU A 312 -6.90 24.62 -3.41
C LEU A 312 -7.64 24.92 -2.11
N PRO A 313 -7.97 26.18 -1.79
CA PRO A 313 -8.80 26.49 -0.64
C PRO A 313 -10.17 25.81 -0.78
N PHE A 314 -10.60 25.11 0.27
CA PHE A 314 -11.75 24.21 0.21
C PHE A 314 -12.59 24.29 1.48
N ASP A 315 -13.89 24.47 1.26
CA ASP A 315 -14.94 24.47 2.27
C ASP A 315 -15.50 23.05 2.39
N ALA A 316 -15.04 22.30 3.41
CA ALA A 316 -15.39 20.89 3.61
C ALA A 316 -16.85 20.67 4.02
N GLU A 317 -17.51 21.67 4.59
CA GLU A 317 -18.92 21.58 4.93
C GLU A 317 -19.78 21.70 3.67
N LYS A 318 -19.49 22.70 2.84
CA LYS A 318 -20.23 22.99 1.61
C LYS A 318 -19.73 22.21 0.38
N LEU A 319 -18.66 21.44 0.53
CA LEU A 319 -18.01 20.66 -0.53
C LEU A 319 -17.66 21.50 -1.76
N ALA A 320 -17.11 22.69 -1.52
CA ALA A 320 -16.88 23.67 -2.57
C ALA A 320 -15.46 24.24 -2.53
N ALA A 321 -14.85 24.32 -3.71
CA ALA A 321 -13.64 25.08 -3.94
C ALA A 321 -13.89 26.58 -3.72
N ARG A 322 -12.89 27.28 -3.18
CA ARG A 322 -12.94 28.72 -2.91
C ARG A 322 -11.73 29.38 -3.57
N GLY A 323 -11.94 30.01 -4.72
CA GLY A 323 -10.87 30.62 -5.49
C GLY A 323 -10.08 29.62 -6.33
N GLY A 324 -8.87 30.02 -6.73
CA GLY A 324 -7.98 29.24 -7.59
C GLY A 324 -7.02 28.34 -6.82
N ALA A 325 -6.52 27.30 -7.49
CA ALA A 325 -5.45 26.46 -6.97
C ALA A 325 -4.08 27.15 -7.13
N VAL A 326 -3.23 27.05 -6.13
CA VAL A 326 -1.86 27.61 -6.11
C VAL A 326 -0.81 26.51 -6.10
N PRO A 327 0.31 26.66 -6.83
CA PRO A 327 1.39 25.67 -6.83
C PRO A 327 2.20 25.73 -5.53
N LEU A 328 2.51 24.56 -4.97
CA LEU A 328 3.37 24.39 -3.78
C LEU A 328 4.76 23.87 -4.12
N ALA A 329 4.84 22.91 -5.05
CA ALA A 329 6.10 22.30 -5.48
C ALA A 329 5.97 21.72 -6.88
N GLU A 330 7.00 21.91 -7.70
CA GLU A 330 7.10 21.33 -9.04
C GLU A 330 7.87 20.00 -9.01
N ASN A 331 7.77 19.25 -10.10
CA ASN A 331 8.50 17.98 -10.29
C ASN A 331 8.23 16.94 -9.20
N VAL A 332 6.99 16.89 -8.71
CA VAL A 332 6.51 15.88 -7.78
C VAL A 332 6.15 14.61 -8.59
N PRO A 333 6.86 13.49 -8.38
CA PRO A 333 6.66 12.29 -9.18
C PRO A 333 5.37 11.56 -8.81
N ASN A 334 4.91 10.70 -9.72
CA ASN A 334 3.95 9.65 -9.37
C ASN A 334 4.70 8.49 -8.69
N SER A 335 4.01 7.77 -7.81
CA SER A 335 4.54 6.60 -7.08
C SER A 335 4.59 5.30 -7.89
N GLY A 336 4.57 5.39 -9.22
CA GLY A 336 4.45 4.23 -10.11
C GLY A 336 3.01 3.72 -10.31
N THR A 337 2.03 4.31 -9.61
CA THR A 337 0.60 4.12 -9.89
C THR A 337 -0.04 5.46 -10.26
N VAL A 338 -0.91 5.46 -11.28
CA VAL A 338 -1.61 6.65 -11.75
C VAL A 338 -2.43 7.27 -10.61
N GLY A 339 -2.47 8.60 -10.56
CA GLY A 339 -3.18 9.37 -9.53
C GLY A 339 -2.45 9.46 -8.19
N TYR A 340 -1.51 8.57 -7.87
CA TYR A 340 -0.87 8.56 -6.55
C TYR A 340 0.47 9.31 -6.57
N GLY A 341 0.43 10.60 -6.27
CA GLY A 341 1.62 11.46 -6.17
C GLY A 341 2.47 11.22 -4.91
N GLY A 342 3.79 11.46 -5.02
CA GLY A 342 4.76 11.37 -3.94
C GLY A 342 4.69 12.53 -2.94
N PHE A 343 3.55 12.69 -2.28
CA PHE A 343 3.34 13.69 -1.22
C PHE A 343 2.46 13.13 -0.09
N ALA A 344 2.47 13.73 1.08
CA ALA A 344 1.58 13.42 2.20
C ALA A 344 1.41 14.68 3.05
N ALA A 345 0.28 14.83 3.72
CA ALA A 345 0.09 15.89 4.70
C ALA A 345 -0.62 15.34 5.93
N SER A 346 -0.39 15.96 7.07
CA SER A 346 -1.05 15.66 8.34
C SER A 346 -2.13 16.71 8.65
N GLU A 347 -3.03 16.37 9.58
CA GLU A 347 -4.09 17.30 10.01
C GLU A 347 -3.53 18.54 10.70
N ASN A 348 -2.36 18.44 11.34
CA ASN A 348 -1.70 19.57 12.01
C ASN A 348 -0.80 20.43 11.10
N GLY A 349 -0.88 20.25 9.77
CA GLY A 349 -0.21 21.15 8.83
C GLY A 349 1.27 20.85 8.59
N VAL A 350 1.71 19.59 8.79
CA VAL A 350 2.97 19.10 8.22
C VAL A 350 2.69 18.65 6.79
N LEU A 351 3.48 19.14 5.84
CA LEU A 351 3.47 18.71 4.46
C LEU A 351 4.79 18.04 4.13
N LEU A 352 4.72 16.89 3.49
CA LEU A 352 5.86 16.18 2.94
C LEU A 352 5.66 15.98 1.44
N TYR A 353 6.68 16.24 0.65
CA TYR A 353 6.67 15.93 -0.78
C TYR A 353 8.04 15.53 -1.27
N VAL A 354 8.03 14.72 -2.33
CA VAL A 354 9.22 14.31 -3.05
C VAL A 354 9.40 15.23 -4.24
N SER A 355 10.58 15.81 -4.36
CA SER A 355 10.98 16.60 -5.52
C SER A 355 12.17 15.95 -6.21
N GLY A 356 12.13 15.95 -7.54
CA GLY A 356 13.16 15.34 -8.38
C GLY A 356 12.63 14.08 -9.03
N SER A 357 12.55 14.10 -10.36
CA SER A 357 12.25 12.92 -11.15
C SER A 357 13.57 12.29 -11.58
N ALA A 358 13.95 11.17 -10.96
CA ALA A 358 15.05 10.34 -11.46
C ALA A 358 14.74 9.76 -12.86
N ALA A 359 13.47 9.81 -13.31
CA ALA A 359 13.10 9.32 -14.61
C ALA A 359 13.67 10.20 -15.73
N SER A 360 13.68 11.53 -15.63
CA SER A 360 14.09 12.41 -16.74
C SER A 360 15.58 12.37 -17.08
N ASN A 361 16.43 11.80 -16.22
CA ASN A 361 17.89 11.75 -16.39
C ASN A 361 18.39 10.34 -16.74
N GLN A 362 17.56 9.52 -17.39
CA GLN A 362 17.96 8.19 -17.84
C GLN A 362 18.43 8.23 -19.29
N THR A 363 19.42 7.42 -19.63
CA THR A 363 19.93 7.23 -20.98
C THR A 363 19.96 5.74 -21.33
N LEU A 364 20.04 5.42 -22.62
CA LEU A 364 20.20 4.06 -23.12
C LEU A 364 21.69 3.74 -23.24
N THR A 365 22.21 2.96 -22.29
CA THR A 365 23.64 2.67 -22.18
C THR A 365 23.89 1.22 -22.56
N TRP A 366 24.88 0.99 -23.42
CA TRP A 366 25.42 -0.36 -23.62
C TRP A 366 26.32 -0.73 -22.44
N LEU A 367 26.16 -1.94 -21.92
CA LEU A 367 27.06 -2.57 -20.97
C LEU A 367 27.77 -3.71 -21.69
N ASP A 368 29.04 -3.94 -21.39
CA ASP A 368 29.67 -5.22 -21.75
C ASP A 368 29.21 -6.34 -20.80
N ARG A 369 29.66 -7.58 -21.07
CA ARG A 369 29.28 -8.75 -20.28
C ARG A 369 29.76 -8.72 -18.82
N SER A 370 30.72 -7.86 -18.49
CA SER A 370 31.17 -7.63 -17.10
C SER A 370 30.39 -6.54 -16.38
N GLY A 371 29.48 -5.84 -17.09
CA GLY A 371 28.70 -4.73 -16.54
C GLY A 371 29.37 -3.37 -16.69
N LYS A 372 30.49 -3.28 -17.41
CA LYS A 372 31.15 -2.01 -17.67
C LYS A 372 30.33 -1.19 -18.65
N ARG A 373 30.07 0.08 -18.31
CA ARG A 373 29.43 1.06 -19.19
C ARG A 373 30.30 1.29 -20.43
N LEU A 374 29.67 1.12 -21.59
CA LEU A 374 30.16 1.53 -22.89
C LEU A 374 29.48 2.86 -23.25
N GLU A 375 29.94 3.49 -24.32
CA GLU A 375 29.41 4.77 -24.79
C GLU A 375 27.89 4.72 -25.02
N SER A 376 27.17 5.71 -24.47
CA SER A 376 25.79 6.02 -24.83
C SER A 376 25.76 7.12 -25.87
N LYS A 377 24.92 6.94 -26.90
CA LYS A 377 24.61 7.97 -27.89
C LYS A 377 23.18 8.50 -27.75
N ALA A 378 22.44 8.03 -26.75
CA ALA A 378 21.06 8.42 -26.53
C ALA A 378 20.98 9.62 -25.58
N GLU A 379 20.19 10.62 -25.94
CA GLU A 379 19.92 11.76 -25.06
C GLU A 379 19.22 11.32 -23.75
N PRO A 380 19.49 11.99 -22.61
CA PRO A 380 18.77 11.74 -21.37
C PRO A 380 17.27 12.03 -21.49
N ARG A 381 16.42 11.06 -21.13
CA ARG A 381 14.94 11.14 -21.16
C ARG A 381 14.30 10.24 -20.10
N ALA A 382 12.99 10.41 -19.90
CA ALA A 382 12.15 9.52 -19.08
C ALA A 382 11.83 8.19 -19.77
N TYR A 383 12.79 7.28 -19.81
CA TYR A 383 12.61 5.96 -20.42
C TYR A 383 11.86 4.99 -19.49
N ALA A 384 10.76 4.39 -19.96
CA ALA A 384 9.90 3.51 -19.15
C ALA A 384 9.77 2.07 -19.69
N GLY A 385 10.52 1.72 -20.73
CA GLY A 385 10.53 0.39 -21.36
C GLY A 385 11.22 0.43 -22.72
N MET A 386 11.81 -0.68 -23.15
CA MET A 386 12.44 -0.79 -24.46
C MET A 386 12.25 -2.15 -25.13
N ALA A 387 12.40 -2.16 -26.46
CA ALA A 387 12.64 -3.35 -27.25
C ALA A 387 13.70 -3.08 -28.32
N LEU A 388 14.67 -3.99 -28.44
CA LEU A 388 15.74 -3.92 -29.44
C LEU A 388 15.25 -4.52 -30.76
N ALA A 389 15.50 -3.83 -31.87
CA ALA A 389 15.20 -4.35 -33.20
C ALA A 389 16.05 -5.60 -33.50
N PRO A 390 15.58 -6.55 -34.34
CA PRO A 390 16.33 -7.76 -34.71
C PRO A 390 17.70 -7.48 -35.36
N ASP A 391 17.85 -6.29 -35.96
CA ASP A 391 19.09 -5.79 -36.55
C ASP A 391 20.12 -5.28 -35.51
N GLY A 392 19.70 -5.05 -34.26
CA GLY A 392 20.53 -4.51 -33.18
C GLY A 392 20.90 -3.03 -33.32
N LYS A 393 20.42 -2.33 -34.35
CA LYS A 393 20.78 -0.94 -34.68
C LYS A 393 19.78 0.08 -34.18
N ARG A 394 18.54 -0.36 -33.90
CA ARG A 394 17.45 0.49 -33.42
C ARG A 394 16.86 -0.06 -32.14
N ALA A 395 16.41 0.82 -31.26
CA ALA A 395 15.58 0.47 -30.11
C ALA A 395 14.27 1.25 -30.18
N ALA A 396 13.15 0.58 -29.97
CA ALA A 396 11.88 1.22 -29.69
C ALA A 396 11.80 1.44 -28.18
N VAL A 397 11.48 2.65 -27.75
CA VAL A 397 11.49 3.04 -26.34
C VAL A 397 10.25 3.82 -25.97
N SER A 398 9.70 3.52 -24.79
CA SER A 398 8.64 4.33 -24.18
C SER A 398 9.26 5.54 -23.50
N VAL A 399 8.86 6.74 -23.90
CA VAL A 399 9.33 8.01 -23.33
C VAL A 399 8.14 8.71 -22.68
N GLY A 400 8.21 8.88 -21.36
CA GLY A 400 7.17 9.49 -20.54
C GLY A 400 7.26 9.08 -19.08
N THR A 401 6.49 9.75 -18.21
CA THR A 401 6.54 9.48 -16.76
C THR A 401 5.63 8.33 -16.30
N SER A 402 4.76 7.84 -17.20
CA SER A 402 3.90 6.66 -17.00
C SER A 402 3.44 6.10 -18.36
N LEU A 403 2.90 4.88 -18.37
CA LEU A 403 2.31 4.27 -19.58
C LEU A 403 1.10 5.04 -20.14
N GLU A 404 0.45 5.89 -19.34
CA GLU A 404 -0.70 6.70 -19.76
C GLU A 404 -0.31 8.10 -20.24
N THR A 405 0.98 8.45 -20.11
CA THR A 405 1.55 9.75 -20.50
C THR A 405 2.84 9.57 -21.29
N SER A 406 2.97 8.44 -22.00
CA SER A 406 4.14 8.12 -22.80
C SER A 406 3.83 8.02 -24.29
N ASP A 407 4.82 8.35 -25.10
CA ASP A 407 4.84 8.00 -26.51
C ASP A 407 6.02 7.05 -26.79
N LEU A 408 5.92 6.32 -27.88
CA LEU A 408 7.03 5.53 -28.39
C LEU A 408 7.94 6.40 -29.25
N TRP A 409 9.24 6.16 -29.10
CA TRP A 409 10.30 6.73 -29.92
C TRP A 409 11.17 5.62 -30.48
N LEU A 410 11.69 5.82 -31.68
CA LEU A 410 12.72 4.98 -32.29
C LEU A 410 14.08 5.66 -32.09
N GLN A 411 14.92 5.04 -31.28
CA GLN A 411 16.30 5.45 -31.08
C GLN A 411 17.19 4.73 -32.10
N ASN A 412 17.92 5.49 -32.92
CA ASN A 412 19.05 4.94 -33.67
C ASN A 412 20.26 4.83 -32.74
N LEU A 413 20.77 3.62 -32.53
CA LEU A 413 21.86 3.35 -31.58
C LEU A 413 23.25 3.61 -32.17
N GLU A 414 23.38 3.66 -33.50
CA GLU A 414 24.65 3.96 -34.18
C GLU A 414 24.90 5.47 -34.26
N ARG A 415 23.84 6.24 -34.58
CA ARG A 415 23.87 7.69 -34.82
C ARG A 415 23.43 8.54 -33.64
N GLY A 416 22.75 7.96 -32.66
CA GLY A 416 22.21 8.71 -31.52
C GLY A 416 20.94 9.53 -31.82
N VAL A 417 20.40 9.47 -33.04
CA VAL A 417 19.24 10.27 -33.44
C VAL A 417 17.92 9.60 -33.01
N PRO A 418 17.08 10.27 -32.19
CA PRO A 418 15.74 9.80 -31.85
C PRO A 418 14.69 10.27 -32.87
N ALA A 419 13.66 9.45 -33.12
CA ALA A 419 12.49 9.83 -33.90
C ALA A 419 11.20 9.45 -33.16
N LYS A 420 10.27 10.39 -33.03
CA LYS A 420 8.96 10.12 -32.40
C LYS A 420 8.14 9.18 -33.30
N PHE A 421 7.57 8.11 -32.73
CA PHE A 421 6.91 7.03 -33.46
C PHE A 421 5.38 7.05 -33.32
N THR A 422 4.89 7.32 -32.10
CA THR A 422 3.48 7.54 -31.79
C THR A 422 3.27 8.97 -31.31
N PHE A 423 2.04 9.47 -31.41
CA PHE A 423 1.71 10.88 -31.14
C PHE A 423 0.45 11.05 -30.27
N ASN A 424 -0.04 9.95 -29.68
CA ASN A 424 -1.30 9.93 -28.96
C ASN A 424 -1.13 10.19 -27.45
N GLY A 425 0.09 10.08 -26.91
CA GLY A 425 0.42 10.38 -25.52
C GLY A 425 0.12 9.26 -24.53
N PHE A 426 -0.25 8.06 -24.98
CA PHE A 426 -0.59 6.92 -24.11
C PHE A 426 -0.09 5.57 -24.65
N SER A 427 0.98 5.59 -25.46
CA SER A 427 1.59 4.39 -26.03
C SER A 427 2.80 3.92 -25.22
N GLY A 428 2.91 2.61 -25.00
CA GLY A 428 4.00 2.02 -24.22
C GLY A 428 4.25 0.54 -24.52
N LEU A 429 5.32 -0.01 -23.94
CA LEU A 429 5.71 -1.42 -24.00
C LEU A 429 5.82 -1.96 -25.43
N PRO A 430 6.77 -1.44 -26.23
CA PRO A 430 6.93 -1.87 -27.61
C PRO A 430 7.50 -3.30 -27.69
N VAL A 431 7.13 -4.02 -28.74
CA VAL A 431 7.66 -5.34 -29.13
C VAL A 431 7.92 -5.32 -30.63
N TRP A 432 9.11 -5.71 -31.06
CA TRP A 432 9.45 -5.80 -32.48
C TRP A 432 8.95 -7.10 -33.09
N SER A 433 8.49 -7.04 -34.34
CA SER A 433 8.35 -8.25 -35.15
C SER A 433 9.71 -8.89 -35.42
N PRO A 434 9.81 -10.22 -35.56
CA PRO A 434 11.09 -10.92 -35.78
C PRO A 434 11.80 -10.50 -37.07
N ASP A 435 11.03 -10.09 -38.08
CA ASP A 435 11.52 -9.57 -39.35
C ASP A 435 11.88 -8.06 -39.30
N GLY A 436 11.55 -7.37 -38.20
CA GLY A 436 11.78 -5.94 -38.02
C GLY A 436 10.85 -5.02 -38.79
N ASN A 437 9.81 -5.53 -39.45
CA ASN A 437 8.92 -4.75 -40.31
C ASN A 437 7.85 -3.96 -39.56
N PHE A 438 7.44 -4.41 -38.37
CA PHE A 438 6.46 -3.69 -37.56
C PHE A 438 6.79 -3.76 -36.06
N ILE A 439 6.12 -2.90 -35.31
CA ILE A 439 6.19 -2.85 -33.84
C ILE A 439 4.77 -3.02 -33.32
N ALA A 440 4.56 -4.00 -32.45
CA ALA A 440 3.37 -4.13 -31.63
C ALA A 440 3.55 -3.35 -30.32
N PHE A 441 2.49 -2.75 -29.80
CA PHE A 441 2.56 -1.95 -28.59
C PHE A 441 1.20 -1.83 -27.90
N SER A 442 1.21 -1.40 -26.64
CA SER A 442 0.00 -1.06 -25.90
C SER A 442 -0.34 0.41 -26.03
N ASN A 443 -1.63 0.70 -26.20
CA ASN A 443 -2.23 2.01 -25.95
C ASN A 443 -3.06 1.91 -24.67
N ARG A 444 -2.65 2.63 -23.62
CA ARG A 444 -3.29 2.57 -22.30
C ARG A 444 -3.94 3.91 -21.94
N LYS A 445 -5.26 3.98 -22.07
CA LYS A 445 -6.04 5.17 -21.74
C LYS A 445 -7.02 4.86 -20.61
N ARG A 446 -6.84 5.48 -19.43
CA ARG A 446 -7.74 5.35 -18.27
C ARG A 446 -7.94 3.87 -17.89
N LEU A 447 -6.81 3.17 -17.72
CA LEU A 447 -6.68 1.72 -17.56
C LEU A 447 -7.15 0.83 -18.72
N GLN A 448 -8.01 1.28 -19.62
CA GLN A 448 -8.30 0.47 -20.80
C GLN A 448 -7.03 0.34 -21.64
N THR A 449 -6.64 -0.91 -21.92
CA THR A 449 -5.48 -1.20 -22.74
C THR A 449 -5.90 -1.92 -24.00
N ASP A 450 -5.47 -1.35 -25.11
CA ASP A 450 -5.64 -1.89 -26.44
C ASP A 450 -4.27 -2.19 -27.04
N LEU A 451 -4.17 -3.28 -27.79
CA LEU A 451 -2.96 -3.69 -28.49
C LEU A 451 -3.03 -3.21 -29.92
N TYR A 452 -1.98 -2.56 -30.38
CA TYR A 452 -1.84 -2.05 -31.73
C TYR A 452 -0.58 -2.60 -32.39
N ARG A 453 -0.53 -2.55 -33.72
CA ARG A 453 0.71 -2.62 -34.49
C ARG A 453 0.85 -1.45 -35.47
N LYS A 454 2.08 -1.10 -35.79
CA LYS A 454 2.43 -0.09 -36.80
C LYS A 454 3.73 -0.46 -37.51
N ALA A 455 3.84 -0.15 -38.80
CA ALA A 455 5.05 -0.39 -39.56
C ALA A 455 6.25 0.34 -38.93
N SER A 456 7.40 -0.32 -38.83
CA SER A 456 8.57 0.17 -38.08
C SER A 456 9.28 1.34 -38.76
N ASN A 457 8.98 1.59 -40.04
CA ASN A 457 9.42 2.77 -40.78
C ASN A 457 8.58 4.02 -40.45
N GLY A 458 7.54 3.89 -39.61
CA GLY A 458 6.64 4.97 -39.22
C GLY A 458 5.51 5.24 -40.22
N GLY A 459 5.49 4.56 -41.37
CA GLY A 459 4.44 4.68 -42.38
C GLY A 459 3.16 3.93 -42.00
N GLY A 460 2.06 4.31 -42.66
CA GLY A 460 0.74 3.69 -42.44
C GLY A 460 0.04 4.13 -41.15
N ALA A 461 -1.21 3.70 -41.00
CA ALA A 461 -2.01 3.93 -39.79
C ALA A 461 -1.67 2.89 -38.71
N GLU A 462 -1.98 3.24 -37.45
CA GLU A 462 -1.97 2.28 -36.35
C GLU A 462 -3.13 1.29 -36.54
N GLU A 463 -2.82 0.00 -36.55
CA GLU A 463 -3.81 -1.08 -36.68
C GLU A 463 -4.13 -1.65 -35.31
N LEU A 464 -5.41 -1.64 -34.93
CA LEU A 464 -5.87 -2.28 -33.71
C LEU A 464 -5.82 -3.81 -33.87
N LEU A 465 -5.12 -4.48 -32.97
CA LEU A 465 -5.05 -5.93 -32.89
C LEU A 465 -6.07 -6.53 -31.93
N LEU A 466 -6.24 -5.91 -30.76
CA LEU A 466 -7.11 -6.46 -29.71
C LEU A 466 -7.49 -5.40 -28.67
N HIS A 467 -8.77 -5.38 -28.28
CA HIS A 467 -9.22 -4.73 -27.05
C HIS A 467 -9.06 -5.69 -25.89
N VAL A 468 -8.21 -5.38 -24.91
CA VAL A 468 -7.90 -6.30 -23.81
C VAL A 468 -8.74 -5.97 -22.57
N GLY A 469 -8.46 -4.84 -21.91
CA GLY A 469 -9.05 -4.50 -20.62
C GLY A 469 -8.12 -3.70 -19.71
N PRO A 470 -8.32 -3.72 -18.37
CA PRO A 470 -7.69 -2.78 -17.43
C PRO A 470 -6.16 -2.88 -17.30
N ASN A 471 -5.54 -3.98 -17.78
CA ASN A 471 -4.10 -4.23 -17.82
C ASN A 471 -3.77 -5.32 -18.86
N GLY A 472 -3.60 -4.96 -20.13
CA GLY A 472 -3.23 -5.89 -21.20
C GLY A 472 -1.92 -5.49 -21.88
N PHE A 473 -0.83 -6.22 -21.73
CA PHE A 473 0.48 -5.78 -22.22
C PHE A 473 1.14 -6.80 -23.15
N PRO A 474 1.59 -6.38 -24.35
CA PRO A 474 2.34 -7.27 -25.23
C PRO A 474 3.73 -7.51 -24.63
N THR A 475 4.26 -8.72 -24.82
CA THR A 475 5.54 -9.12 -24.23
C THR A 475 6.53 -9.65 -25.27
N ASP A 476 6.08 -10.41 -26.27
CA ASP A 476 6.93 -10.91 -27.35
C ASP A 476 6.13 -11.34 -28.59
N ILE A 477 6.80 -11.49 -29.73
CA ILE A 477 6.23 -12.09 -30.96
C ILE A 477 7.00 -13.36 -31.29
N SER A 478 6.29 -14.43 -31.66
CA SER A 478 6.89 -15.71 -32.01
C SER A 478 7.88 -15.56 -33.17
N PRO A 479 8.97 -16.35 -33.25
CA PRO A 479 9.98 -16.23 -34.31
C PRO A 479 9.43 -16.37 -35.73
N ASP A 480 8.32 -17.07 -35.91
CA ASP A 480 7.62 -17.21 -37.20
C ASP A 480 6.67 -16.03 -37.53
N GLY A 481 6.55 -15.05 -36.64
CA GLY A 481 5.73 -13.86 -36.78
C GLY A 481 4.22 -14.08 -36.65
N LYS A 482 3.77 -15.28 -36.26
CA LYS A 482 2.35 -15.65 -36.28
C LYS A 482 1.61 -15.36 -34.97
N TRP A 483 2.32 -15.27 -33.85
CA TRP A 483 1.71 -15.15 -32.53
C TRP A 483 2.31 -13.99 -31.74
N LEU A 484 1.46 -13.15 -31.18
CA LEU A 484 1.84 -12.20 -30.13
C LEU A 484 1.48 -12.80 -28.78
N VAL A 485 2.44 -12.85 -27.85
CA VAL A 485 2.16 -13.18 -26.45
C VAL A 485 1.95 -11.90 -25.64
N TYR A 486 0.86 -11.87 -24.87
CA TYR A 486 0.52 -10.76 -24.01
C TYR A 486 0.08 -11.25 -22.63
N SER A 487 0.25 -10.40 -21.61
CA SER A 487 -0.28 -10.63 -20.27
C SER A 487 -1.57 -9.86 -20.06
N GLU A 488 -2.53 -10.43 -19.34
CA GLU A 488 -3.79 -9.78 -18.98
C GLU A 488 -4.10 -9.96 -17.50
N THR A 489 -4.55 -8.89 -16.82
CA THR A 489 -5.19 -9.01 -15.50
C THR A 489 -6.71 -9.06 -15.64
N ASN A 490 -7.34 -10.10 -15.09
CA ASN A 490 -8.80 -10.25 -15.01
C ASN A 490 -9.23 -10.31 -13.53
N GLY A 491 -10.33 -9.64 -13.14
CA GLY A 491 -10.79 -9.58 -11.74
C GLY A 491 -11.12 -10.92 -11.04
N LYS A 492 -11.16 -12.05 -11.77
CA LYS A 492 -11.34 -13.41 -11.24
C LYS A 492 -10.03 -14.22 -11.16
N THR A 493 -9.04 -13.91 -11.97
CA THR A 493 -7.73 -14.58 -12.02
C THR A 493 -6.64 -13.62 -11.55
N LYS A 494 -5.37 -14.04 -11.52
CA LYS A 494 -4.26 -13.11 -11.28
C LYS A 494 -3.86 -12.47 -12.62
N GLU A 495 -2.57 -12.36 -12.92
CA GLU A 495 -2.10 -11.97 -14.25
C GLU A 495 -1.87 -13.25 -15.05
N ASP A 496 -2.50 -13.41 -16.21
CA ASP A 496 -2.42 -14.61 -17.04
C ASP A 496 -1.74 -14.31 -18.39
N LEU A 497 -1.20 -15.35 -19.04
CA LEU A 497 -0.58 -15.26 -20.36
C LEU A 497 -1.49 -15.79 -21.46
N TRP A 498 -1.58 -15.02 -22.54
CA TRP A 498 -2.42 -15.27 -23.70
C TRP A 498 -1.63 -15.20 -24.99
N LEU A 499 -2.10 -15.93 -26.00
CA LEU A 499 -1.58 -15.92 -27.36
C LEU A 499 -2.61 -15.30 -28.29
N LEU A 500 -2.18 -14.32 -29.07
CA LEU A 500 -2.98 -13.65 -30.09
C LEU A 500 -2.43 -14.01 -31.48
N PRO A 501 -3.23 -14.65 -32.37
CA PRO A 501 -2.86 -14.80 -33.77
C PRO A 501 -2.69 -13.43 -34.42
N LEU A 502 -1.61 -13.23 -35.18
CA LEU A 502 -1.33 -11.99 -35.91
C LEU A 502 -1.83 -12.01 -37.36
N THR A 503 -2.48 -13.10 -37.75
CA THR A 503 -3.18 -13.29 -39.03
C THR A 503 -4.59 -13.84 -38.78
N GLY A 504 -5.50 -13.64 -39.74
CA GLY A 504 -6.88 -14.07 -39.62
C GLY A 504 -7.71 -13.17 -38.69
N GLU A 505 -8.59 -13.76 -37.87
CA GLU A 505 -9.57 -13.03 -37.06
C GLU A 505 -9.03 -12.47 -35.72
N HIS A 506 -7.73 -12.63 -35.43
CA HIS A 506 -7.13 -12.16 -34.16
C HIS A 506 -7.85 -12.67 -32.90
N LYS A 507 -8.31 -13.92 -32.92
CA LYS A 507 -9.00 -14.52 -31.76
C LYS A 507 -8.00 -15.00 -30.70
N PRO A 508 -7.95 -14.40 -29.49
CA PRO A 508 -6.99 -14.79 -28.47
C PRO A 508 -7.28 -16.17 -27.89
N VAL A 509 -6.22 -16.90 -27.54
CA VAL A 509 -6.29 -18.19 -26.85
C VAL A 509 -5.46 -18.13 -25.56
N LYS A 510 -6.00 -18.71 -24.48
CA LYS A 510 -5.28 -18.80 -23.21
C LYS A 510 -4.06 -19.70 -23.37
N TYR A 511 -2.91 -19.27 -22.86
CA TYR A 511 -1.71 -20.10 -22.79
C TYR A 511 -1.50 -20.67 -21.39
N LEU A 512 -1.57 -19.83 -20.36
CA LEU A 512 -1.56 -20.24 -18.95
C LEU A 512 -2.76 -19.61 -18.25
N ASP A 513 -3.51 -20.45 -17.55
CA ASP A 513 -4.67 -20.09 -16.73
C ASP A 513 -4.47 -20.77 -15.38
N SER A 514 -3.89 -20.04 -14.43
CA SER A 514 -3.44 -20.59 -13.17
C SER A 514 -3.81 -19.66 -12.00
N PRO A 515 -3.79 -20.15 -10.74
CA PRO A 515 -4.02 -19.29 -9.59
C PRO A 515 -2.82 -18.39 -9.27
N PHE A 516 -1.78 -18.37 -10.11
CA PHE A 516 -0.54 -17.62 -9.94
C PHE A 516 -0.46 -16.45 -10.92
N SER A 517 0.46 -15.50 -10.69
CA SER A 517 0.67 -14.35 -11.59
C SER A 517 1.78 -14.68 -12.56
N GLU A 518 1.42 -14.83 -13.84
CA GLU A 518 2.30 -15.11 -14.98
C GLU A 518 2.43 -13.87 -15.88
N ILE A 519 3.64 -13.31 -16.01
CA ILE A 519 3.90 -12.21 -16.95
C ILE A 519 5.31 -12.26 -17.56
N GLN A 520 5.63 -11.26 -18.40
CA GLN A 520 6.97 -11.06 -18.99
C GLN A 520 7.43 -12.27 -19.83
N ALA A 521 6.52 -12.82 -20.61
CA ALA A 521 6.78 -13.98 -21.45
C ALA A 521 7.72 -13.64 -22.62
N GLN A 522 8.53 -14.62 -23.03
CA GLN A 522 9.40 -14.57 -24.21
C GLN A 522 9.44 -15.94 -24.88
N PHE A 523 9.28 -15.94 -26.20
CA PHE A 523 9.49 -17.15 -27.00
C PHE A 523 10.98 -17.48 -27.06
N SER A 524 11.31 -18.77 -27.06
CA SER A 524 12.64 -19.22 -27.46
C SER A 524 12.86 -18.91 -28.94
N PRO A 525 14.13 -18.78 -29.40
CA PRO A 525 14.43 -18.48 -30.80
C PRO A 525 13.93 -19.52 -31.81
N ASP A 526 13.69 -20.77 -31.37
CA ASP A 526 13.09 -21.84 -32.18
C ASP A 526 11.55 -21.88 -32.10
N GLY A 527 10.93 -21.02 -31.28
CA GLY A 527 9.49 -20.90 -31.08
C GLY A 527 8.84 -22.03 -30.29
N LYS A 528 9.61 -23.01 -29.81
CA LYS A 528 9.08 -24.23 -29.16
C LYS A 528 8.89 -24.10 -27.65
N TRP A 529 9.46 -23.06 -27.05
CA TRP A 529 9.48 -22.86 -25.60
C TRP A 529 9.11 -21.43 -25.25
N MET A 530 8.56 -21.24 -24.05
CA MET A 530 8.23 -19.95 -23.48
C MET A 530 8.93 -19.80 -22.13
N ALA A 531 9.74 -18.75 -21.98
CA ALA A 531 10.23 -18.31 -20.68
C ALA A 531 9.28 -17.26 -20.11
N TYR A 532 8.96 -17.31 -18.82
CA TYR A 532 8.06 -16.34 -18.18
C TYR A 532 8.36 -16.20 -16.69
N ARG A 533 7.88 -15.12 -16.08
CA ARG A 533 7.90 -14.93 -14.63
C ARG A 533 6.62 -15.51 -14.02
N SER A 534 6.73 -16.31 -12.96
CA SER A 534 5.57 -16.69 -12.13
C SER A 534 5.87 -16.62 -10.63
N ASN A 535 4.85 -16.34 -9.82
CA ASN A 535 4.93 -16.36 -8.36
C ASN A 535 4.52 -17.70 -7.73
N GLU A 536 4.40 -18.77 -8.53
CA GLU A 536 3.95 -20.10 -8.09
C GLU A 536 4.73 -20.69 -6.91
N SER A 537 6.02 -20.36 -6.77
CA SER A 537 6.85 -20.84 -5.66
C SER A 537 6.62 -20.10 -4.33
N GLY A 538 5.70 -19.12 -4.28
CA GLY A 538 5.55 -18.16 -3.19
C GLY A 538 6.41 -16.89 -3.36
N GLN A 539 7.35 -16.90 -4.31
CA GLN A 539 8.07 -15.73 -4.78
C GLN A 539 8.21 -15.75 -6.31
N ASN A 540 8.51 -14.59 -6.92
CA ASN A 540 8.72 -14.48 -8.36
C ASN A 540 9.94 -15.32 -8.78
N GLN A 541 9.75 -16.24 -9.72
CA GLN A 541 10.79 -17.03 -10.36
C GLN A 541 10.60 -17.00 -11.88
N VAL A 542 11.66 -17.31 -12.61
CA VAL A 542 11.62 -17.59 -14.05
C VAL A 542 11.36 -19.07 -14.27
N TYR A 543 10.38 -19.38 -15.09
CA TYR A 543 10.06 -20.73 -15.56
C TYR A 543 10.15 -20.82 -17.07
N VAL A 544 10.38 -22.03 -17.58
CA VAL A 544 10.29 -22.37 -19.00
C VAL A 544 9.35 -23.55 -19.21
N GLN A 545 8.55 -23.50 -20.27
CA GLN A 545 7.56 -24.51 -20.64
C GLN A 545 7.41 -24.62 -22.17
N PRO A 546 6.97 -25.77 -22.74
CA PRO A 546 6.66 -25.89 -24.17
C PRO A 546 5.58 -24.93 -24.68
N VAL A 547 5.62 -24.64 -25.98
CA VAL A 547 4.55 -23.99 -26.74
C VAL A 547 4.01 -24.98 -27.79
N PRO A 548 2.74 -25.41 -27.73
CA PRO A 548 1.73 -25.06 -26.72
C PRO A 548 2.02 -25.67 -25.34
N ALA A 549 1.37 -25.12 -24.30
CA ALA A 549 1.54 -25.57 -22.93
C ALA A 549 1.13 -27.04 -22.74
N THR A 550 2.04 -27.86 -22.19
CA THR A 550 1.76 -29.27 -21.85
C THR A 550 1.65 -29.51 -20.34
N GLY A 551 1.88 -28.48 -19.52
CA GLY A 551 2.02 -28.57 -18.06
C GLY A 551 3.43 -28.93 -17.58
N ALA A 552 4.30 -29.45 -18.45
CA ALA A 552 5.69 -29.73 -18.10
C ALA A 552 6.52 -28.44 -18.08
N LYS A 553 6.99 -28.01 -16.90
CA LYS A 553 7.79 -26.80 -16.72
C LYS A 553 9.08 -27.07 -15.94
N ARG A 554 10.09 -26.21 -16.12
CA ARG A 554 11.27 -26.15 -15.24
C ARG A 554 11.47 -24.75 -14.74
N GLN A 555 11.85 -24.65 -13.47
CA GLN A 555 12.33 -23.40 -12.89
C GLN A 555 13.77 -23.14 -13.36
N VAL A 556 14.05 -21.92 -13.80
CA VAL A 556 15.36 -21.48 -14.31
C VAL A 556 16.14 -20.72 -13.24
N SER A 557 15.46 -19.87 -12.48
CA SER A 557 16.09 -19.03 -11.45
C SER A 557 16.18 -19.75 -10.10
N THR A 558 17.14 -19.33 -9.28
CA THR A 558 17.27 -19.71 -7.87
C THR A 558 17.29 -18.43 -7.05
N GLY A 559 16.57 -18.39 -5.92
CA GLY A 559 16.49 -17.18 -5.08
C GLY A 559 15.62 -16.03 -5.62
N GLY A 560 14.98 -16.21 -6.78
CA GLY A 560 14.03 -15.26 -7.35
C GLY A 560 14.46 -14.75 -8.73
N GLY A 561 13.49 -14.37 -9.57
CA GLY A 561 13.79 -13.97 -10.94
C GLY A 561 12.65 -13.24 -11.64
N SER A 562 12.99 -12.36 -12.58
CA SER A 562 12.06 -11.63 -13.43
C SER A 562 12.70 -11.23 -14.76
N ARG A 563 11.88 -10.75 -15.71
CA ARG A 563 12.32 -10.22 -17.02
C ARG A 563 13.27 -11.17 -17.76
N PRO A 564 12.88 -12.43 -17.98
CA PRO A 564 13.73 -13.38 -18.70
C PRO A 564 13.95 -12.91 -20.14
N ARG A 565 15.13 -13.16 -20.71
CA ARG A 565 15.46 -12.91 -22.13
C ARG A 565 16.33 -14.01 -22.68
N TRP A 566 15.97 -14.56 -23.83
CA TRP A 566 16.79 -15.52 -24.54
C TRP A 566 17.96 -14.83 -25.24
N ARG A 567 19.13 -15.48 -25.24
CA ARG A 567 20.16 -15.22 -26.25
C ARG A 567 19.64 -15.70 -27.61
N ARG A 568 20.03 -15.03 -28.70
CA ARG A 568 19.47 -15.28 -30.04
C ARG A 568 19.68 -16.72 -30.55
N ASP A 569 20.69 -17.42 -30.04
CA ASP A 569 20.98 -18.82 -30.38
C ASP A 569 20.28 -19.84 -29.47
N GLY A 570 19.52 -19.40 -28.47
CA GLY A 570 18.77 -20.25 -27.54
C GLY A 570 19.63 -20.95 -26.48
N LYS A 571 20.94 -20.69 -26.43
CA LYS A 571 21.88 -21.38 -25.52
C LYS A 571 22.04 -20.73 -24.15
N GLU A 572 21.44 -19.56 -23.94
CA GLU A 572 21.45 -18.88 -22.64
C GLU A 572 20.11 -18.15 -22.41
N ILE A 573 19.70 -18.09 -21.14
CA ILE A 573 18.65 -17.20 -20.64
C ILE A 573 19.28 -16.19 -19.69
N PHE A 574 18.96 -14.92 -19.88
CA PHE A 574 19.27 -13.84 -18.96
C PHE A 574 18.05 -13.50 -18.12
N TYR A 575 18.23 -13.12 -16.85
CA TYR A 575 17.13 -12.63 -16.01
C TYR A 575 17.63 -11.69 -14.90
N ILE A 576 16.71 -10.96 -14.27
CA ILE A 576 17.00 -10.09 -13.12
C ILE A 576 16.62 -10.81 -11.82
N SER A 577 17.57 -11.00 -10.91
CA SER A 577 17.33 -11.64 -9.60
C SER A 577 16.52 -10.74 -8.66
N ALA A 578 16.10 -11.28 -7.50
CA ALA A 578 15.38 -10.51 -6.48
C ALA A 578 16.23 -9.34 -5.91
N GLU A 579 17.54 -9.47 -5.94
CA GLU A 579 18.55 -8.49 -5.53
C GLU A 579 18.94 -7.53 -6.66
N SER A 580 18.18 -7.49 -7.76
CA SER A 580 18.40 -6.61 -8.92
C SER A 580 19.73 -6.86 -9.68
N LYS A 581 20.20 -8.11 -9.65
CA LYS A 581 21.41 -8.55 -10.36
C LYS A 581 21.05 -9.15 -11.72
N LEU A 582 21.87 -8.89 -12.74
CA LEU A 582 21.72 -9.60 -14.02
C LEU A 582 22.37 -10.97 -13.92
N MET A 583 21.58 -12.00 -14.17
CA MET A 583 21.97 -13.40 -14.12
C MET A 583 21.94 -14.00 -15.53
N ALA A 584 22.84 -14.95 -15.79
CA ALA A 584 22.86 -15.76 -17.01
C ALA A 584 22.77 -17.24 -16.64
N VAL A 585 21.99 -17.99 -17.42
CA VAL A 585 21.78 -19.43 -17.24
C VAL A 585 22.05 -20.13 -18.57
N PRO A 586 23.03 -21.04 -18.65
CA PRO A 586 23.18 -21.89 -19.83
C PRO A 586 21.92 -22.71 -20.05
N ALA A 587 21.45 -22.78 -21.29
CA ALA A 587 20.27 -23.51 -21.70
C ALA A 587 20.64 -24.56 -22.75
N SER A 588 20.11 -25.76 -22.59
CA SER A 588 20.21 -26.85 -23.57
C SER A 588 18.81 -27.26 -23.96
N LEU A 589 18.36 -26.72 -25.09
CA LEU A 589 17.05 -26.99 -25.68
C LEU A 589 17.18 -28.16 -26.66
N GLY A 590 16.38 -29.22 -26.47
CA GLY A 590 16.39 -30.39 -27.34
C GLY A 590 14.98 -30.95 -27.60
N PRO A 591 14.84 -31.88 -28.55
CA PRO A 591 13.54 -32.49 -28.87
C PRO A 591 12.93 -33.28 -27.70
N SER A 592 13.78 -33.83 -26.83
CA SER A 592 13.40 -34.67 -25.68
C SER A 592 13.23 -33.91 -24.37
N GLY A 593 13.43 -32.59 -24.36
CA GLY A 593 13.30 -31.77 -23.17
C GLY A 593 14.24 -30.56 -23.14
N PHE A 594 14.35 -29.97 -21.97
CA PHE A 594 15.10 -28.77 -21.73
C PHE A 594 15.84 -28.91 -20.39
N ASP A 595 17.12 -28.57 -20.42
CA ASP A 595 17.98 -28.56 -19.24
C ASP A 595 18.64 -27.20 -19.07
N PHE A 596 18.84 -26.81 -17.82
CA PHE A 596 19.41 -25.52 -17.45
C PHE A 596 20.58 -25.71 -16.51
N GLY A 597 21.68 -25.03 -16.83
CA GLY A 597 22.84 -24.99 -15.95
C GLY A 597 22.60 -24.17 -14.67
N VAL A 598 23.64 -24.05 -13.87
CA VAL A 598 23.62 -23.21 -12.66
C VAL A 598 23.59 -21.73 -13.06
N PRO A 599 22.66 -20.91 -12.50
CA PRO A 599 22.67 -19.47 -12.71
C PRO A 599 23.98 -18.81 -12.26
N ARG A 600 24.52 -17.93 -13.11
CA ARG A 600 25.74 -17.16 -12.84
C ARG A 600 25.44 -15.68 -12.88
N GLN A 601 25.90 -14.95 -11.86
CA GLN A 601 25.83 -13.50 -11.87
C GLN A 601 26.77 -12.95 -12.95
N LEU A 602 26.28 -12.01 -13.76
CA LEU A 602 27.11 -11.21 -14.65
C LEU A 602 27.56 -9.92 -13.95
N PHE A 603 26.61 -9.12 -13.43
CA PHE A 603 26.89 -7.86 -12.74
C PHE A 603 25.70 -7.34 -11.92
N ASP A 604 25.97 -6.39 -11.02
CA ASP A 604 24.99 -5.72 -10.15
C ASP A 604 24.32 -4.51 -10.85
N ASN A 605 23.30 -3.92 -10.22
CA ASN A 605 22.67 -2.64 -10.62
C ASN A 605 22.08 -2.63 -12.04
N ALA A 606 21.58 -3.76 -12.51
CA ALA A 606 21.23 -3.90 -13.91
C ALA A 606 20.10 -2.97 -14.36
N LEU A 607 19.20 -2.50 -13.48
CA LEU A 607 18.07 -1.64 -13.86
C LEU A 607 17.51 -0.75 -12.73
N PRO A 608 17.03 0.47 -13.05
CA PRO A 608 16.23 1.25 -12.12
C PRO A 608 14.88 0.56 -11.81
N PRO A 609 14.29 0.77 -10.61
CA PRO A 609 13.07 0.07 -10.16
C PRO A 609 11.80 0.30 -10.98
N ILE A 610 11.82 1.22 -11.96
CA ILE A 610 10.63 1.94 -12.44
C ILE A 610 9.82 1.16 -13.49
N ILE A 611 10.33 0.06 -14.05
CA ILE A 611 9.66 -0.59 -15.20
C ILE A 611 8.86 -1.81 -14.73
N ALA A 612 7.72 -1.62 -14.07
CA ALA A 612 6.92 -2.72 -13.50
C ALA A 612 6.47 -3.78 -14.53
N PHE A 613 6.21 -3.38 -15.78
CA PHE A 613 5.59 -4.24 -16.80
C PHE A 613 6.47 -4.52 -18.03
N GLY A 614 7.47 -3.68 -18.33
CA GLY A 614 8.35 -3.83 -19.49
C GLY A 614 9.75 -4.39 -19.21
N PHE A 615 10.54 -4.50 -20.27
CA PHE A 615 11.95 -4.85 -20.21
C PHE A 615 12.81 -3.59 -20.16
N GLY A 616 13.60 -3.44 -19.10
CA GLY A 616 14.57 -2.35 -18.96
C GLY A 616 15.93 -2.63 -19.58
N TYR A 617 16.19 -3.88 -19.99
CA TYR A 617 17.42 -4.31 -20.64
C TYR A 617 17.15 -5.20 -21.86
N GLN A 618 18.10 -5.26 -22.77
CA GLN A 618 18.07 -6.07 -24.00
C GLN A 618 19.49 -6.65 -24.24
N PRO A 619 19.67 -7.98 -24.28
CA PRO A 619 20.94 -8.56 -24.71
C PRO A 619 21.18 -8.31 -26.21
N SER A 620 22.43 -8.14 -26.61
CA SER A 620 22.85 -8.26 -28.00
C SER A 620 22.65 -9.71 -28.50
N ALA A 621 22.63 -9.90 -29.82
CA ALA A 621 22.40 -11.21 -30.41
C ALA A 621 23.35 -12.32 -29.89
N ASP A 622 24.62 -11.96 -29.66
CA ASP A 622 25.67 -12.83 -29.12
C ASP A 622 25.73 -12.87 -27.58
N GLY A 623 24.89 -12.09 -26.89
CA GLY A 623 24.87 -11.97 -25.43
C GLY A 623 26.16 -11.40 -24.82
N GLN A 624 26.99 -10.69 -25.60
CA GLN A 624 28.22 -10.06 -25.09
C GLN A 624 28.03 -8.61 -24.65
N LYS A 625 26.94 -7.97 -25.07
CA LYS A 625 26.56 -6.62 -24.66
C LYS A 625 25.10 -6.59 -24.21
N PHE A 626 24.76 -5.64 -23.36
CA PHE A 626 23.42 -5.44 -22.83
C PHE A 626 23.05 -3.97 -22.93
N LEU A 627 22.04 -3.63 -23.73
CA LEU A 627 21.49 -2.28 -23.74
C LEU A 627 20.59 -2.14 -22.52
N ALA A 628 20.80 -1.14 -21.69
CA ALA A 628 20.04 -0.91 -20.46
C ALA A 628 19.62 0.54 -20.32
N ILE A 629 18.45 0.76 -19.70
CA ILE A 629 18.03 2.09 -19.23
C ILE A 629 18.77 2.35 -17.92
N LEU A 630 19.69 3.30 -17.90
CA LEU A 630 20.50 3.65 -16.74
C LEU A 630 20.48 5.17 -16.52
N PRO A 631 20.69 5.65 -15.28
CA PRO A 631 20.98 7.06 -15.06
C PRO A 631 22.19 7.51 -15.87
N GLU A 632 22.13 8.73 -16.38
CA GLU A 632 23.25 9.39 -17.06
C GLU A 632 24.54 9.30 -16.24
N GLU A 633 25.68 9.10 -16.92
CA GLU A 633 26.97 8.95 -16.26
C GLU A 633 27.42 10.29 -15.64
N GLY A 634 27.84 10.27 -14.37
CA GLY A 634 28.14 11.50 -13.63
C GLY A 634 26.90 12.27 -13.15
N ALA A 635 25.70 11.92 -13.60
CA ALA A 635 24.50 12.30 -12.86
C ALA A 635 24.57 11.56 -11.53
N THR A 636 24.90 12.27 -10.46
CA THR A 636 24.36 11.91 -9.15
C THR A 636 22.88 11.73 -9.41
N SER A 637 22.34 10.52 -9.23
CA SER A 637 20.88 10.36 -9.20
C SER A 637 20.41 11.51 -8.35
N ALA A 638 19.69 12.49 -8.90
CA ALA A 638 19.18 13.58 -8.09
C ALA A 638 18.29 12.86 -7.11
N ALA A 639 18.85 12.57 -5.93
CA ALA A 639 18.25 11.65 -4.99
C ALA A 639 16.91 12.28 -4.73
N SER A 640 15.84 11.51 -4.96
CA SER A 640 14.47 12.00 -4.78
C SER A 640 14.45 12.71 -3.42
N SER A 641 14.40 14.04 -3.47
CA SER A 641 14.64 14.84 -2.28
C SER A 641 13.32 14.91 -1.55
N VAL A 642 13.31 14.40 -0.33
CA VAL A 642 12.10 14.42 0.48
C VAL A 642 12.14 15.72 1.27
N THR A 643 11.29 16.66 0.90
CA THR A 643 11.14 17.93 1.60
C THR A 643 10.01 17.81 2.61
N VAL A 644 10.27 18.25 3.84
CA VAL A 644 9.28 18.44 4.89
C VAL A 644 9.08 19.93 5.09
N GLN A 645 7.83 20.35 5.14
CA GLN A 645 7.41 21.72 5.41
C GLN A 645 6.42 21.74 6.57
N MET A 646 6.83 22.37 7.66
CA MET A 646 6.03 22.59 8.86
C MET A 646 5.19 23.86 8.67
N ASN A 647 3.92 23.81 9.04
CA ASN A 647 2.99 24.94 8.97
C ASN A 647 2.97 25.59 7.58
N TRP A 648 2.86 24.77 6.55
CA TRP A 648 2.98 25.20 5.15
C TRP A 648 1.88 26.21 4.74
N GLN A 649 0.69 26.13 5.36
CA GLN A 649 -0.44 27.03 5.08
C GLN A 649 -0.14 28.50 5.42
N ALA A 650 0.74 28.77 6.39
CA ALA A 650 1.16 30.14 6.72
C ALA A 650 1.90 30.82 5.55
N GLY A 651 2.60 30.04 4.72
CA GLY A 651 3.31 30.53 3.54
C GLY A 651 2.42 30.97 2.39
N LEU A 652 1.13 30.62 2.40
CA LEU A 652 0.17 30.99 1.36
C LEU A 652 -0.43 32.38 1.53
N LYS A 653 -0.33 33.00 2.71
CA LYS A 653 -0.94 34.31 3.03
C LYS A 653 -0.15 35.51 2.47
N LYS A 654 0.54 35.37 1.33
CA LYS A 654 1.33 36.44 0.71
C LYS A 654 0.67 37.01 -0.52
#